data_AF-A0A1D1YZR0-F1
#
_entry.id   AF-A0A1D1YZR0-F1
#
_cell.length_a   1.000
_cell.length_b   1.000
_cell.length_c   1.000
_cell.angle_alpha   90.00
_cell.angle_beta   90.00
_cell.angle_gamma   90.00
#
_symmetry.space_group_name_H-M   'P 1'
#
loop_
_entity.id
_entity.type
_entity.pdbx_description
1 polymer ?
#
loop_
_entity_poly.entity_id
_entity_poly.type
_entity_poly.pdbx_seq_one_letter_code
_entity_poly.pdbx_strand_id
1 'polypeptide(L)'
;MFHMELGCVILVVLGLLILVNGEIYIVSVEGEPVVSYSGGVKGFAPTAVELADEFDITSESVTSYSLHLEKQHDMLLESLFKAGTYKKLYSYRHLINGFAVHMSPEQAEALSSAPGVRYVEKDMKVKKLTTHTPQFLGLPTGVWPNGGGFDKAGEDIVIGFIDSGIFPHHPSFSTYNSEPYEPVSHYRGKCEVDPDTKRNFCNGKIVGAQHFAAAAIAAGAFNPEIDFASPLDGDGHGSHTAAIAAGNNGIPVRMHGHEFGKASGMAPRARIAVYKALYRLFGGFVADVVAAIEQAVRDGVDIINLSVGPNSPPSTTRTTFLNPFDATLLSAVKAGVFVAQAAGNGGPFPKTIVSFSPWIVSVAAAIDDRRYKNHMILGNGNIIPGVGLSPSTPWNKSFSLVAANDVLLDSSVVKYSPSDCQRPELLNKNVVKGKIILCGYSFNFVSGSASIKKVSETTKSLGAAGFVLVVESASPGTKYDPIPLGTPGILVVDVIKSKELIDYYNSSTKRDWAGRATGFEATATIEDGLAPTLHKSAPLVAVFSSRGPDVKDFSFQDADVLKPDILAPGNLIWAAWSPNGTDEANYIGEGFALVSGTSMAAPHIAGIAALVKQHHPRWSPAAIKSALMTTATTLDRGDRPIQAQQFSDSGILTLVTATPFDYGSGAVDPKAALDPGLIFEAAYGDYVRFLCSIPDVNPQEILNFTSSACNSSRGHPADLNSPSITISHLEGTQTVRRMVTNVDEIETYVITSRMSPEIALEVSPPAMTLRSGDSRELLITLTVRSVMGSYSFGEILMKGSRGHKVRIPVVTMGYS
;
A
#
# COMPACT_ATOMS: atom_id res chain seq x y z
N MET A 1 51.78 -68.28 20.33
CA MET A 1 52.79 -68.43 21.39
C MET A 1 52.89 -67.08 22.09
N PHE A 2 52.24 -66.95 23.27
CA PHE A 2 52.46 -65.91 24.32
C PHE A 2 52.18 -64.43 23.94
N HIS A 3 51.62 -63.53 24.75
CA HIS A 3 50.94 -63.55 26.05
C HIS A 3 50.31 -62.15 26.26
N MET A 4 49.09 -62.11 26.81
CA MET A 4 48.62 -61.24 27.91
C MET A 4 48.81 -59.70 27.93
N GLU A 5 47.64 -59.04 28.02
CA GLU A 5 47.23 -57.88 28.86
C GLU A 5 48.17 -56.69 29.14
N LEU A 6 47.68 -55.51 28.74
CA LEU A 6 47.65 -54.27 29.55
C LEU A 6 46.65 -53.33 28.83
N GLY A 7 45.49 -52.96 29.36
CA GLY A 7 45.26 -52.37 30.68
C GLY A 7 45.25 -50.85 30.55
N CYS A 8 44.05 -50.25 30.48
CA CYS A 8 43.76 -48.81 30.66
C CYS A 8 44.30 -47.78 29.65
N VAL A 9 43.71 -47.70 28.45
CA VAL A 9 43.74 -46.45 27.62
C VAL A 9 42.35 -46.14 27.01
N ILE A 10 41.26 -46.44 27.73
CA ILE A 10 39.88 -46.07 27.32
C ILE A 10 39.19 -45.12 28.32
N LEU A 11 39.85 -44.69 29.39
CA LEU A 11 39.34 -43.68 30.31
C LEU A 11 40.46 -42.71 30.65
N VAL A 12 40.16 -41.41 30.63
CA VAL A 12 41.04 -40.24 30.88
C VAL A 12 41.74 -39.65 29.63
N VAL A 13 40.96 -39.12 28.69
CA VAL A 13 40.90 -37.67 28.37
C VAL A 13 39.51 -37.39 27.78
N LEU A 14 38.47 -37.70 28.55
CA LEU A 14 37.16 -37.05 28.39
C LEU A 14 37.15 -35.84 29.34
N GLY A 15 38.07 -34.91 29.09
CA GLY A 15 38.07 -33.61 29.73
C GLY A 15 36.95 -32.79 29.12
N LEU A 16 35.76 -32.93 29.70
CA LEU A 16 34.62 -32.01 29.66
C LEU A 16 34.80 -30.77 28.75
N LEU A 17 34.58 -30.92 27.44
CA LEU A 17 33.94 -29.87 26.66
C LEU A 17 32.45 -29.95 27.00
N ILE A 18 32.08 -29.44 28.17
CA ILE A 18 30.73 -28.92 28.35
C ILE A 18 30.65 -27.79 27.34
N LEU A 19 30.09 -28.08 26.15
CA LEU A 19 29.46 -27.05 25.33
C LEU A 19 28.32 -26.50 26.19
N VAL A 20 28.64 -25.50 27.01
CA VAL A 20 27.64 -24.75 27.76
C VAL A 20 26.74 -24.14 26.71
N ASN A 21 25.48 -24.59 26.70
CA ASN A 21 24.43 -24.09 25.81
C ASN A 21 24.07 -22.67 26.27
N GLY A 22 24.94 -21.70 25.96
CA GLY A 22 24.74 -20.31 26.34
C GLY A 22 23.56 -19.71 25.58
N GLU A 23 22.72 -18.95 26.26
CA GLU A 23 21.61 -18.20 25.70
C GLU A 23 21.91 -16.70 25.78
N ILE A 24 21.20 -15.89 25.00
CA ILE A 24 21.37 -14.43 25.02
C ILE A 24 20.36 -13.84 25.98
N TYR A 25 20.82 -12.93 26.84
CA TYR A 25 20.01 -12.22 27.82
C TYR A 25 20.21 -10.70 27.68
N ILE A 26 19.13 -9.95 27.87
CA ILE A 26 19.11 -8.50 28.02
C ILE A 26 18.96 -8.19 29.50
N VAL A 27 19.86 -7.35 30.01
CA VAL A 27 19.98 -7.03 31.44
C VAL A 27 19.77 -5.53 31.62
N SER A 28 18.81 -5.14 32.44
CA SER A 28 18.61 -3.75 32.87
C SER A 28 19.23 -3.54 34.24
N VAL A 29 19.96 -2.45 34.40
CA VAL A 29 20.72 -2.10 35.61
C VAL A 29 20.09 -0.86 36.25
N GLU A 30 20.21 -0.72 37.57
CA GLU A 30 19.78 0.47 38.31
C GLU A 30 20.55 1.73 37.86
N GLY A 31 19.87 2.88 37.90
CA GLY A 31 20.39 4.17 37.42
C GLY A 31 19.73 4.66 36.14
N GLU A 32 19.71 5.98 35.94
CA GLU A 32 19.07 6.62 34.80
C GLU A 32 19.94 6.49 33.53
N PRO A 33 19.36 6.17 32.36
CA PRO A 33 20.09 6.25 31.09
C PRO A 33 20.40 7.71 30.72
N VAL A 34 21.35 7.92 29.81
CA VAL A 34 21.84 9.26 29.45
C VAL A 34 20.69 10.22 29.09
N VAL A 35 19.69 9.79 28.33
CA VAL A 35 18.60 10.69 27.88
C VAL A 35 17.71 11.20 29.02
N SER A 36 17.69 10.52 30.17
CA SER A 36 16.84 10.88 31.31
C SER A 36 17.63 11.15 32.57
N TYR A 37 18.96 11.25 32.50
CA TYR A 37 19.79 11.43 33.69
C TYR A 37 19.72 12.87 34.21
N SER A 38 19.04 13.00 35.35
CA SER A 38 18.73 14.26 36.01
C SER A 38 19.83 14.78 36.94
N GLY A 39 20.97 14.08 37.01
CA GLY A 39 22.09 14.39 37.90
C GLY A 39 22.12 13.52 39.17
N GLY A 40 23.09 13.76 40.05
CA GLY A 40 23.18 13.07 41.36
C GLY A 40 24.32 12.06 41.51
N VAL A 41 25.01 11.68 40.43
CA VAL A 41 26.27 10.92 40.49
C VAL A 41 27.45 11.89 40.58
N LYS A 42 28.23 11.77 41.66
CA LYS A 42 29.38 12.64 41.92
C LYS A 42 30.39 12.58 40.77
N GLY A 43 30.67 13.73 40.14
CA GLY A 43 31.60 13.86 39.02
C GLY A 43 30.95 13.87 37.64
N PHE A 44 29.62 13.77 37.54
CA PHE A 44 28.89 13.78 36.26
C PHE A 44 27.79 14.84 36.27
N ALA A 45 27.79 15.72 35.27
CA ALA A 45 26.74 16.71 35.06
C ALA A 45 25.44 16.05 34.54
N PRO A 46 24.25 16.60 34.87
CA PRO A 46 22.98 16.11 34.33
C PRO A 46 22.96 16.19 32.80
N THR A 47 22.29 15.23 32.16
CA THR A 47 22.19 15.12 30.69
C THR A 47 20.75 15.08 30.18
N ALA A 48 19.75 15.06 31.08
CA ALA A 48 18.34 15.17 30.72
C ALA A 48 18.03 16.54 30.07
N VAL A 49 17.24 16.53 29.00
CA VAL A 49 16.72 17.72 28.32
C VAL A 49 15.19 17.73 28.38
N GLU A 50 14.57 18.90 28.39
CA GLU A 50 13.10 19.02 28.32
C GLU A 50 12.59 18.70 26.91
N LEU A 51 11.30 18.34 26.78
CA LEU A 51 10.68 17.86 25.53
C LEU A 51 10.77 18.83 24.32
N ALA A 52 11.16 20.09 24.54
CA ALA A 52 11.29 21.11 23.51
C ALA A 52 12.74 21.39 23.06
N ASP A 53 13.74 20.82 23.75
CA ASP A 53 15.16 21.12 23.51
C ASP A 53 15.85 20.03 22.68
N GLU A 54 16.84 20.43 21.87
CA GLU A 54 17.63 19.53 21.03
C GLU A 54 18.69 18.79 21.87
N PHE A 55 18.67 17.45 21.86
CA PHE A 55 19.61 16.62 22.62
C PHE A 55 20.95 16.49 21.89
N ASP A 56 21.99 17.18 22.37
CA ASP A 56 23.36 17.06 21.83
C ASP A 56 24.08 15.81 22.36
N ILE A 57 24.03 14.75 21.55
CA ILE A 57 24.69 13.46 21.81
C ILE A 57 26.22 13.54 21.84
N THR A 58 26.82 14.63 21.36
CA THR A 58 28.28 14.80 21.25
C THR A 58 28.88 15.58 22.42
N SER A 59 28.05 16.10 23.33
CA SER A 59 28.53 16.85 24.49
C SER A 59 29.44 16.03 25.41
N GLU A 60 30.37 16.72 26.08
CA GLU A 60 31.35 16.11 26.99
C GLU A 60 30.66 15.45 28.19
N SER A 61 29.58 16.04 28.70
CA SER A 61 28.77 15.49 29.80
C SER A 61 28.08 14.18 29.39
N VAL A 62 27.48 14.13 28.20
CA VAL A 62 26.88 12.90 27.63
C VAL A 62 27.92 11.82 27.42
N THR A 63 29.07 12.17 26.83
CA THR A 63 30.16 11.22 26.56
C THR A 63 30.72 10.63 27.85
N SER A 64 31.00 11.49 28.84
CA SER A 64 31.55 11.10 30.14
C SER A 64 30.59 10.19 30.92
N TYR A 65 29.30 10.55 30.99
CA TYR A 65 28.30 9.75 31.69
C TYR A 65 28.00 8.42 30.98
N SER A 66 27.98 8.40 29.64
CA SER A 66 27.82 7.17 28.86
C SER A 66 28.96 6.16 29.14
N LEU A 67 30.21 6.62 29.17
CA LEU A 67 31.37 5.79 29.51
C LEU A 67 31.33 5.30 30.97
N HIS A 68 30.80 6.11 31.89
CA HIS A 68 30.58 5.70 33.27
C HIS A 68 29.62 4.51 33.38
N LEU A 69 28.47 4.58 32.70
CA LEU A 69 27.49 3.50 32.67
C LEU A 69 28.09 2.21 32.07
N GLU A 70 28.84 2.34 30.97
CA GLU A 70 29.51 1.19 30.35
C GLU A 70 30.48 0.49 31.31
N LYS A 71 31.29 1.29 32.02
CA LYS A 71 32.22 0.77 33.02
C LYS A 71 31.49 0.08 34.16
N GLN A 72 30.31 0.57 34.57
CA GLN A 72 29.49 -0.10 35.58
C GLN A 72 28.99 -1.46 35.09
N HIS A 73 28.57 -1.58 33.82
CA HIS A 73 28.17 -2.87 33.23
C HIS A 73 29.32 -3.87 33.26
N ASP A 74 30.53 -3.43 32.91
CA ASP A 74 31.72 -4.28 32.90
C ASP A 74 32.11 -4.73 34.31
N MET A 75 32.18 -3.80 35.25
CA MET A 75 32.49 -4.11 36.65
C MET A 75 31.48 -5.09 37.27
N LEU A 76 30.18 -4.95 36.94
CA LEU A 76 29.15 -5.87 37.42
C LEU A 76 29.40 -7.29 36.91
N LEU A 77 29.64 -7.46 35.61
CA LEU A 77 29.91 -8.77 35.02
C LEU A 77 31.23 -9.39 35.52
N GLU A 78 32.30 -8.59 35.63
CA GLU A 78 33.60 -9.03 36.13
C GLU A 78 33.56 -9.41 37.61
N SER A 79 32.71 -8.76 38.41
CA SER A 79 32.55 -9.07 39.84
C SER A 79 31.81 -10.39 40.09
N LEU A 80 30.90 -10.77 39.19
CA LEU A 80 30.03 -11.92 39.36
C LEU A 80 30.53 -13.18 38.65
N PHE A 81 31.22 -13.02 37.52
CA PHE A 81 31.55 -14.13 36.65
C PHE A 81 33.02 -14.12 36.22
N LYS A 82 33.59 -15.32 36.07
CA LYS A 82 34.96 -15.49 35.60
C LYS A 82 35.07 -15.12 34.12
N ALA A 83 36.08 -14.33 33.75
CA ALA A 83 36.38 -14.01 32.36
C ALA A 83 36.45 -15.28 31.48
N GLY A 84 35.78 -15.23 30.33
CA GLY A 84 35.66 -16.37 29.40
C GLY A 84 34.46 -17.29 29.63
N THR A 85 33.70 -17.11 30.72
CA THR A 85 32.45 -17.86 30.99
C THR A 85 31.19 -17.14 30.51
N TYR A 86 31.32 -15.90 30.05
CA TYR A 86 30.25 -15.09 29.45
C TYR A 86 30.86 -14.26 28.31
N LYS A 87 30.01 -13.77 27.40
CA LYS A 87 30.40 -12.81 26.37
C LYS A 87 29.41 -11.64 26.36
N LYS A 88 29.85 -10.48 26.83
CA LYS A 88 29.10 -9.22 26.67
C LYS A 88 29.01 -8.90 25.18
N LEU A 89 27.79 -8.71 24.69
CA LEU A 89 27.49 -8.45 23.28
C LEU A 89 27.38 -6.95 23.02
N TYR A 90 26.66 -6.22 23.88
CA TYR A 90 26.38 -4.79 23.71
C TYR A 90 26.19 -4.11 25.08
N SER A 91 26.51 -2.82 25.16
CA SER A 91 26.12 -1.92 26.28
C SER A 91 25.10 -0.90 25.78
N TYR A 92 23.96 -0.85 26.45
CA TYR A 92 22.90 0.14 26.28
C TYR A 92 23.08 1.24 27.32
N ARG A 93 23.31 2.47 26.85
CA ARG A 93 23.71 3.59 27.71
C ARG A 93 22.75 4.77 27.55
N HIS A 94 22.27 4.97 26.32
CA HIS A 94 21.55 6.19 25.96
C HIS A 94 20.06 6.12 26.24
N LEU A 95 19.37 5.07 25.80
CA LEU A 95 17.90 4.96 25.88
C LEU A 95 17.42 4.11 27.05
N ILE A 96 18.20 3.09 27.40
CA ILE A 96 18.03 2.23 28.56
C ILE A 96 19.41 2.03 29.17
N ASN A 97 19.47 1.82 30.49
CA ASN A 97 20.70 1.50 31.19
C ASN A 97 20.79 -0.02 31.36
N GLY A 98 21.64 -0.67 30.57
CA GLY A 98 21.72 -2.12 30.54
C GLY A 98 22.71 -2.67 29.54
N PHE A 99 22.74 -3.99 29.37
CA PHE A 99 23.62 -4.65 28.42
C PHE A 99 23.01 -5.96 27.91
N ALA A 100 23.48 -6.44 26.76
CA ALA A 100 23.19 -7.78 26.27
C ALA A 100 24.39 -8.69 26.49
N VAL A 101 24.15 -9.93 26.92
CA VAL A 101 25.19 -10.89 27.27
C VAL A 101 24.81 -12.31 26.87
N HIS A 102 25.79 -13.06 26.37
CA HIS A 102 25.69 -14.49 26.10
C HIS A 102 26.28 -15.27 27.28
N MET A 103 25.46 -16.06 27.97
CA MET A 103 25.81 -16.79 29.19
C MET A 103 24.88 -18.00 29.44
N SER A 104 25.19 -18.85 30.42
CA SER A 104 24.32 -19.96 30.81
C SER A 104 23.07 -19.49 31.57
N PRO A 105 21.97 -20.27 31.57
CA PRO A 105 20.79 -19.95 32.38
C PRO A 105 21.07 -19.79 33.88
N GLU A 106 21.99 -20.58 34.44
CA GLU A 106 22.38 -20.50 35.85
C GLU A 106 23.12 -19.19 36.16
N GLN A 107 23.94 -18.72 35.22
CA GLN A 107 24.57 -17.39 35.32
C GLN A 107 23.54 -16.27 35.22
N ALA A 108 22.53 -16.41 34.35
CA ALA A 108 21.45 -15.43 34.23
C ALA A 108 20.60 -15.33 35.51
N GLU A 109 20.32 -16.45 36.18
CA GLU A 109 19.63 -16.47 37.47
C GLU A 109 20.47 -15.80 38.58
N ALA A 110 21.77 -16.11 38.64
CA ALA A 110 22.69 -15.44 39.57
C ALA A 110 22.77 -13.92 39.31
N LEU A 111 22.77 -13.52 38.03
CA LEU A 111 22.77 -12.11 37.64
C LEU A 111 21.45 -11.41 38.01
N SER A 112 20.31 -12.11 37.90
CA SER A 112 19.00 -11.54 38.28
C SER A 112 18.87 -11.24 39.78
N SER A 113 19.66 -11.91 40.61
CA SER A 113 19.71 -11.71 42.06
C SER A 113 20.82 -10.76 42.51
N ALA A 114 21.62 -10.21 41.58
CA ALA A 114 22.76 -9.38 41.91
C ALA A 114 22.34 -7.93 42.28
N PRO A 115 22.96 -7.33 43.31
CA PRO A 115 22.71 -5.92 43.64
C PRO A 115 22.98 -4.99 42.45
N GLY A 116 22.05 -4.07 42.19
CA GLY A 116 22.12 -3.14 41.06
C GLY A 116 21.55 -3.69 39.75
N VAL A 117 21.11 -4.96 39.67
CA VAL A 117 20.37 -5.49 38.53
C VAL A 117 18.88 -5.33 38.75
N ARG A 118 18.20 -4.64 37.83
CA ARG A 118 16.75 -4.41 37.89
C ARG A 118 15.96 -5.55 37.27
N TYR A 119 16.45 -6.07 36.14
CA TYR A 119 15.73 -7.06 35.35
C TYR A 119 16.67 -7.84 34.43
N VAL A 120 16.45 -9.15 34.29
CA VAL A 120 17.16 -10.02 33.34
C VAL A 120 16.10 -10.73 32.51
N GLU A 121 16.16 -10.57 31.20
CA GLU A 121 15.23 -11.20 30.26
C GLU A 121 15.99 -11.98 29.20
N LYS A 122 15.50 -13.16 28.87
CA LYS A 122 16.03 -13.93 27.75
C LYS A 122 15.67 -13.26 26.43
N ASP A 123 16.65 -13.07 25.55
CA ASP A 123 16.45 -12.47 24.24
C ASP A 123 15.50 -13.30 23.36
N MET A 124 14.72 -12.60 22.54
CA MET A 124 13.70 -13.20 21.69
C MET A 124 14.02 -12.96 20.21
N LYS A 125 13.86 -13.99 19.38
CA LYS A 125 13.99 -13.84 17.93
C LYS A 125 12.87 -12.93 17.40
N VAL A 126 13.24 -11.76 16.91
CA VAL A 126 12.34 -10.88 16.16
C VAL A 126 12.24 -11.32 14.69
N LYS A 127 11.07 -11.17 14.06
CA LYS A 127 10.84 -11.55 12.66
C LYS A 127 10.53 -10.33 11.77
N LYS A 128 10.95 -10.46 10.51
CA LYS A 128 10.53 -9.72 9.32
C LYS A 128 8.99 -9.56 9.24
N LEU A 129 8.34 -8.46 9.68
CA LEU A 129 6.91 -8.23 9.40
C LEU A 129 6.76 -7.50 8.06
N THR A 130 6.84 -8.23 6.95
CA THR A 130 7.03 -7.62 5.63
C THR A 130 5.81 -7.69 4.69
N THR A 131 4.64 -7.89 5.29
CA THR A 131 3.29 -7.64 4.76
C THR A 131 2.53 -6.82 5.78
N HIS A 132 2.22 -5.59 5.43
CA HIS A 132 2.23 -4.51 6.43
C HIS A 132 0.91 -3.75 6.51
N THR A 133 0.12 -3.73 5.44
CA THR A 133 -1.04 -2.84 5.37
C THR A 133 -2.14 -3.15 6.39
N PRO A 134 -2.43 -4.41 6.79
CA PRO A 134 -3.34 -4.64 7.92
C PRO A 134 -2.83 -4.06 9.24
N GLN A 135 -1.53 -4.18 9.51
CA GLN A 135 -0.89 -3.65 10.72
C GLN A 135 -0.85 -2.12 10.68
N PHE A 136 -0.49 -1.55 9.53
CA PHE A 136 -0.47 -0.10 9.28
C PHE A 136 -1.83 0.55 9.57
N LEU A 137 -2.91 -0.10 9.12
CA LEU A 137 -4.30 0.32 9.33
C LEU A 137 -4.89 -0.14 10.67
N GLY A 138 -4.10 -0.79 11.53
CA GLY A 138 -4.52 -1.18 12.88
C GLY A 138 -5.56 -2.31 12.95
N LEU A 139 -5.74 -3.11 11.90
CA LEU A 139 -6.76 -4.16 11.90
C LEU A 139 -6.55 -5.24 12.97
N PRO A 140 -5.33 -5.81 13.16
CA PRO A 140 -5.12 -6.89 14.12
C PRO A 140 -5.39 -6.51 15.58
N THR A 141 -5.21 -5.23 15.92
CA THR A 141 -5.31 -4.75 17.31
C THR A 141 -6.60 -3.97 17.57
N GLY A 142 -7.14 -3.27 16.57
CA GLY A 142 -8.26 -2.35 16.73
C GLY A 142 -9.57 -2.79 16.08
N VAL A 143 -9.55 -3.76 15.16
CA VAL A 143 -10.71 -4.09 14.31
C VAL A 143 -11.08 -5.57 14.43
N TRP A 144 -10.18 -6.48 14.06
CA TRP A 144 -10.45 -7.92 14.10
C TRP A 144 -10.89 -8.42 15.48
N PRO A 145 -10.33 -7.95 16.62
CA PRO A 145 -10.81 -8.38 17.94
C PRO A 145 -12.30 -8.10 18.18
N ASN A 146 -12.87 -7.04 17.60
CA ASN A 146 -14.29 -6.70 17.75
C ASN A 146 -15.22 -7.64 16.97
N GLY A 147 -14.69 -8.36 15.98
CA GLY A 147 -15.41 -9.34 15.16
C GLY A 147 -15.13 -10.80 15.53
N GLY A 148 -14.50 -11.06 16.67
CA GLY A 148 -14.12 -12.43 17.08
C GLY A 148 -12.73 -12.88 16.62
N GLY A 149 -11.85 -11.94 16.25
CA GLY A 149 -10.48 -12.19 15.81
C GLY A 149 -10.33 -12.32 14.30
N PHE A 150 -9.10 -12.52 13.83
CA PHE A 150 -8.83 -12.68 12.40
C PHE A 150 -9.51 -13.93 11.83
N ASP A 151 -9.75 -14.95 12.65
CA ASP A 151 -10.46 -16.18 12.29
C ASP A 151 -11.98 -16.01 12.11
N LYS A 152 -12.50 -14.80 12.31
CA LYS A 152 -13.90 -14.45 11.97
C LYS A 152 -14.03 -13.14 11.19
N ALA A 153 -12.91 -12.47 10.87
CA ALA A 153 -12.92 -11.15 10.25
C ALA A 153 -13.49 -11.21 8.82
N GLY A 154 -14.72 -10.72 8.67
CA GLY A 154 -15.49 -10.72 7.42
C GLY A 154 -16.26 -12.02 7.16
N GLU A 155 -16.38 -12.91 8.15
CA GLU A 155 -17.13 -14.17 8.02
C GLU A 155 -18.51 -13.94 7.38
N ASP A 156 -18.88 -14.83 6.46
CA ASP A 156 -20.16 -14.86 5.73
C ASP A 156 -20.48 -13.64 4.84
N ILE A 157 -19.60 -12.65 4.76
CA ILE A 157 -19.69 -11.58 3.76
C ILE A 157 -19.07 -12.04 2.45
N VAL A 158 -19.80 -11.88 1.34
CA VAL A 158 -19.32 -12.25 -0.01
C VAL A 158 -18.86 -11.01 -0.76
N ILE A 159 -17.58 -10.99 -1.12
CA ILE A 159 -16.99 -9.95 -1.97
C ILE A 159 -16.89 -10.48 -3.41
N GLY A 160 -17.59 -9.82 -4.32
CA GLY A 160 -17.51 -10.01 -5.76
C GLY A 160 -16.32 -9.25 -6.36
N PHE A 161 -15.47 -9.94 -7.12
CA PHE A 161 -14.34 -9.37 -7.84
C PHE A 161 -14.62 -9.40 -9.33
N ILE A 162 -14.73 -8.21 -9.92
CA ILE A 162 -14.91 -8.04 -11.36
C ILE A 162 -13.57 -7.58 -11.91
N ASP A 163 -12.80 -8.56 -12.40
CA ASP A 163 -11.36 -8.42 -12.62
C ASP A 163 -10.87 -9.42 -13.69
N SER A 164 -9.58 -9.75 -13.70
CA SER A 164 -8.95 -10.68 -14.66
C SER A 164 -9.00 -12.16 -14.29
N GLY A 165 -9.69 -12.51 -13.19
CA GLY A 165 -9.94 -13.88 -12.76
C GLY A 165 -9.34 -14.19 -11.40
N ILE A 166 -9.15 -15.49 -11.09
CA ILE A 166 -8.43 -15.92 -9.90
C ILE A 166 -7.53 -17.13 -10.15
N PHE A 167 -6.42 -17.22 -9.41
CA PHE A 167 -5.61 -18.42 -9.29
C PHE A 167 -5.98 -19.20 -8.01
N PRO A 168 -6.93 -20.15 -8.07
CA PRO A 168 -7.57 -20.71 -6.86
C PRO A 168 -6.63 -21.57 -6.00
N HIS A 169 -5.50 -22.02 -6.55
CA HIS A 169 -4.54 -22.87 -5.85
C HIS A 169 -3.54 -22.06 -4.99
N HIS A 170 -3.61 -20.73 -5.01
CA HIS A 170 -2.74 -19.91 -4.17
C HIS A 170 -3.07 -20.13 -2.67
N PRO A 171 -2.08 -20.21 -1.76
CA PRO A 171 -2.33 -20.40 -0.32
C PRO A 171 -3.27 -19.36 0.31
N SER A 172 -3.28 -18.12 -0.21
CA SER A 172 -4.22 -17.06 0.21
C SER A 172 -5.69 -17.41 0.01
N PHE A 173 -6.00 -18.38 -0.84
CA PHE A 173 -7.37 -18.80 -1.15
C PHE A 173 -7.66 -20.23 -0.73
N SER A 174 -6.75 -20.85 0.02
CA SER A 174 -6.92 -22.22 0.52
C SER A 174 -8.06 -22.31 1.55
N THR A 175 -8.61 -23.51 1.68
CA THR A 175 -9.50 -23.85 2.80
C THR A 175 -8.70 -23.99 4.08
N TYR A 176 -9.23 -23.47 5.19
CA TYR A 176 -8.65 -23.73 6.51
C TYR A 176 -8.81 -25.21 6.86
N ASN A 177 -7.70 -25.88 7.21
CA ASN A 177 -7.65 -27.32 7.45
C ASN A 177 -8.36 -27.78 8.74
N SER A 178 -8.78 -26.86 9.62
CA SER A 178 -9.36 -27.20 10.93
C SER A 178 -10.89 -27.10 10.99
N GLU A 179 -11.52 -26.25 10.18
CA GLU A 179 -12.98 -26.13 10.09
C GLU A 179 -13.40 -25.79 8.65
N PRO A 180 -14.20 -26.63 7.98
CA PRO A 180 -14.73 -26.31 6.66
C PRO A 180 -15.62 -25.07 6.74
N TYR A 181 -15.51 -24.24 5.72
CA TYR A 181 -16.39 -23.10 5.53
C TYR A 181 -17.85 -23.54 5.37
N GLU A 182 -18.75 -23.01 6.19
CA GLU A 182 -20.18 -23.26 6.04
C GLU A 182 -20.71 -22.62 4.73
N PRO A 183 -21.78 -23.17 4.12
CA PRO A 183 -22.42 -22.55 2.96
C PRO A 183 -22.99 -21.17 3.31
N VAL A 184 -22.75 -20.19 2.44
CA VAL A 184 -23.33 -18.85 2.60
C VAL A 184 -24.80 -18.88 2.18
N SER A 185 -25.69 -18.74 3.16
CA SER A 185 -27.12 -19.00 2.97
C SER A 185 -27.83 -18.08 1.96
N HIS A 186 -27.32 -16.86 1.70
CA HIS A 186 -27.88 -15.93 0.71
C HIS A 186 -27.24 -16.02 -0.67
N TYR A 187 -26.01 -16.56 -0.78
CA TYR A 187 -25.29 -16.62 -2.04
C TYR A 187 -25.77 -17.77 -2.94
N ARG A 188 -25.92 -17.51 -4.24
CA ARG A 188 -26.49 -18.44 -5.24
C ARG A 188 -25.62 -18.60 -6.49
N GLY A 189 -24.44 -18.01 -6.51
CA GLY A 189 -23.56 -18.08 -7.67
C GLY A 189 -23.02 -19.49 -7.94
N LYS A 190 -22.66 -19.71 -9.20
CA LYS A 190 -22.12 -20.98 -9.68
C LYS A 190 -20.60 -20.97 -9.69
N CYS A 191 -20.04 -22.17 -9.75
CA CYS A 191 -18.62 -22.38 -9.96
C CYS A 191 -18.42 -23.09 -11.29
N GLU A 192 -17.82 -22.39 -12.24
CA GLU A 192 -17.45 -22.99 -13.51
C GLU A 192 -16.36 -24.02 -13.31
N VAL A 193 -16.37 -25.04 -14.17
CA VAL A 193 -15.37 -26.09 -14.19
C VAL A 193 -14.44 -25.78 -15.35
N ASP A 194 -13.14 -25.82 -15.09
CA ASP A 194 -12.14 -25.60 -16.11
C ASP A 194 -12.32 -26.61 -17.26
N PRO A 195 -12.45 -26.15 -18.52
CA PRO A 195 -12.77 -27.03 -19.64
C PRO A 195 -11.64 -28.03 -19.93
N ASP A 196 -10.39 -27.71 -19.59
CA ASP A 196 -9.22 -28.54 -19.91
C ASP A 196 -8.86 -29.48 -18.76
N THR A 197 -8.75 -28.95 -17.55
CA THR A 197 -8.32 -29.69 -16.35
C THR A 197 -9.47 -30.38 -15.61
N LYS A 198 -10.72 -30.04 -15.95
CA LYS A 198 -11.95 -30.53 -15.29
C LYS A 198 -12.01 -30.23 -13.79
N ARG A 199 -11.24 -29.24 -13.30
CA ARG A 199 -11.22 -28.84 -11.88
C ARG A 199 -12.21 -27.73 -11.60
N ASN A 200 -12.79 -27.76 -10.40
CA ASN A 200 -13.62 -26.67 -9.87
C ASN A 200 -12.71 -25.56 -9.30
N PHE A 201 -13.06 -24.31 -9.54
CA PHE A 201 -12.38 -23.13 -8.99
C PHE A 201 -12.78 -22.81 -7.54
N CYS A 202 -13.89 -23.37 -7.06
CA CYS A 202 -14.42 -23.11 -5.73
C CYS A 202 -13.97 -24.14 -4.70
N ASN A 203 -13.83 -23.68 -3.47
CA ASN A 203 -13.39 -24.48 -2.34
C ASN A 203 -14.03 -24.04 -1.01
N GLY A 204 -14.99 -23.12 -1.01
CA GLY A 204 -15.63 -22.59 0.19
C GLY A 204 -15.03 -21.26 0.66
N LYS A 205 -13.73 -21.04 0.45
CA LYS A 205 -13.15 -19.69 0.48
C LYS A 205 -13.58 -18.92 -0.76
N ILE A 206 -13.37 -19.54 -1.92
CA ILE A 206 -13.97 -19.15 -3.20
C ILE A 206 -15.33 -19.85 -3.28
N VAL A 207 -16.40 -19.07 -3.30
CA VAL A 207 -17.80 -19.56 -3.29
C VAL A 207 -18.47 -19.50 -4.66
N GLY A 208 -17.94 -18.68 -5.57
CA GLY A 208 -18.38 -18.59 -6.96
C GLY A 208 -17.25 -18.17 -7.88
N ALA A 209 -17.25 -18.66 -9.12
CA ALA A 209 -16.23 -18.34 -10.12
C ALA A 209 -16.80 -18.50 -11.52
N GLN A 210 -16.86 -17.39 -12.27
CA GLN A 210 -17.50 -17.28 -13.59
C GLN A 210 -16.66 -16.37 -14.50
N HIS A 211 -16.76 -16.56 -15.82
CA HIS A 211 -16.12 -15.67 -16.81
C HIS A 211 -17.11 -15.12 -17.83
N PHE A 212 -16.80 -13.92 -18.34
CA PHE A 212 -17.60 -13.15 -19.27
C PHE A 212 -16.68 -12.67 -20.40
N ALA A 213 -16.92 -13.13 -21.61
CA ALA A 213 -16.11 -12.81 -22.79
C ALA A 213 -16.95 -12.67 -24.07
N ALA A 214 -18.28 -12.63 -23.94
CA ALA A 214 -19.18 -12.73 -25.09
C ALA A 214 -18.97 -11.57 -26.07
N ALA A 215 -18.79 -10.35 -25.54
CA ALA A 215 -18.49 -9.19 -26.37
C ALA A 215 -17.07 -9.25 -26.94
N ALA A 216 -16.09 -9.67 -26.15
CA ALA A 216 -14.72 -9.87 -26.62
C ALA A 216 -14.60 -10.90 -27.77
N ILE A 217 -15.33 -12.01 -27.68
CA ILE A 217 -15.41 -13.05 -28.71
C ILE A 217 -16.09 -12.49 -29.97
N ALA A 218 -17.23 -11.81 -29.82
CA ALA A 218 -17.95 -11.23 -30.95
C ALA A 218 -17.13 -10.14 -31.67
N ALA A 219 -16.30 -9.40 -30.94
CA ALA A 219 -15.38 -8.39 -31.49
C ALA A 219 -14.12 -9.00 -32.14
N GLY A 220 -13.89 -10.30 -32.01
CA GLY A 220 -12.67 -10.97 -32.50
C GLY A 220 -11.40 -10.62 -31.72
N ALA A 221 -11.55 -10.04 -30.52
CA ALA A 221 -10.43 -9.65 -29.66
C ALA A 221 -9.95 -10.80 -28.76
N PHE A 222 -10.84 -11.75 -28.44
CA PHE A 222 -10.57 -12.86 -27.54
C PHE A 222 -9.79 -13.98 -28.23
N ASN A 223 -8.64 -14.36 -27.66
CA ASN A 223 -7.86 -15.51 -28.08
C ASN A 223 -7.88 -16.61 -26.99
N PRO A 224 -8.57 -17.75 -27.19
CA PRO A 224 -8.68 -18.80 -26.18
C PRO A 224 -7.33 -19.43 -25.78
N GLU A 225 -6.28 -19.32 -26.59
CA GLU A 225 -4.93 -19.81 -26.25
C GLU A 225 -4.22 -18.95 -25.20
N ILE A 226 -4.62 -17.69 -25.06
CA ILE A 226 -3.96 -16.68 -24.21
C ILE A 226 -4.89 -16.24 -23.06
N ASP A 227 -6.16 -16.04 -23.37
CA ASP A 227 -7.10 -15.32 -22.50
C ASP A 227 -7.84 -16.24 -21.52
N PHE A 228 -7.68 -17.57 -21.63
CA PHE A 228 -8.38 -18.61 -20.86
C PHE A 228 -9.91 -18.44 -20.83
N ALA A 229 -10.64 -19.32 -21.53
CA ALA A 229 -12.10 -19.40 -21.49
C ALA A 229 -12.61 -20.07 -20.19
N SER A 230 -12.12 -19.57 -19.05
CA SER A 230 -12.45 -20.00 -17.69
C SER A 230 -12.19 -18.85 -16.71
N PRO A 231 -12.63 -18.95 -15.45
CA PRO A 231 -12.32 -17.97 -14.40
C PRO A 231 -10.84 -17.89 -14.01
N LEU A 232 -9.96 -18.69 -14.63
CA LEU A 232 -8.53 -18.68 -14.36
C LEU A 232 -7.91 -17.32 -14.69
N ASP A 233 -7.11 -16.84 -13.75
CA ASP A 233 -6.34 -15.62 -13.90
C ASP A 233 -5.10 -15.81 -14.79
N GLY A 234 -5.15 -15.30 -16.02
CA GLY A 234 -4.03 -15.28 -16.96
C GLY A 234 -3.19 -13.99 -16.91
N ASP A 235 -3.56 -13.07 -16.04
CA ASP A 235 -3.04 -11.70 -16.00
C ASP A 235 -2.26 -11.44 -14.70
N GLY A 236 -2.82 -11.86 -13.57
CA GLY A 236 -2.29 -11.79 -12.22
C GLY A 236 -3.02 -10.76 -11.34
N HIS A 237 -3.59 -9.73 -11.96
CA HIS A 237 -4.23 -8.61 -11.27
C HIS A 237 -5.42 -9.05 -10.40
N GLY A 238 -6.32 -9.89 -10.91
CA GLY A 238 -7.50 -10.35 -10.16
C GLY A 238 -7.16 -11.19 -8.93
N SER A 239 -6.13 -12.05 -9.02
CA SER A 239 -5.61 -12.75 -7.84
C SER A 239 -5.01 -11.78 -6.82
N HIS A 240 -4.32 -10.73 -7.28
CA HIS A 240 -3.73 -9.73 -6.40
C HIS A 240 -4.80 -8.94 -5.64
N THR A 241 -5.82 -8.44 -6.34
CA THR A 241 -6.92 -7.66 -5.74
C THR A 241 -7.75 -8.51 -4.77
N ALA A 242 -8.07 -9.75 -5.14
CA ALA A 242 -8.78 -10.70 -4.27
C ALA A 242 -8.02 -10.99 -2.97
N ALA A 243 -6.70 -11.16 -3.04
CA ALA A 243 -5.87 -11.42 -1.87
C ALA A 243 -5.76 -10.20 -0.94
N ILE A 244 -5.76 -8.96 -1.46
CA ILE A 244 -5.74 -7.74 -0.65
C ILE A 244 -7.03 -7.58 0.17
N ALA A 245 -8.18 -7.83 -0.44
CA ALA A 245 -9.46 -7.70 0.25
C ALA A 245 -9.69 -8.86 1.22
N ALA A 246 -9.52 -10.10 0.74
CA ALA A 246 -10.00 -11.30 1.41
C ALA A 246 -8.99 -12.45 1.41
N GLY A 247 -7.70 -12.24 1.16
CA GLY A 247 -6.71 -13.31 1.31
C GLY A 247 -6.62 -13.82 2.75
N ASN A 248 -6.41 -15.12 2.93
CA ASN A 248 -6.21 -15.72 4.25
C ASN A 248 -5.08 -15.02 5.01
N ASN A 249 -5.24 -14.91 6.33
CA ASN A 249 -4.22 -14.33 7.20
C ASN A 249 -3.02 -15.27 7.37
N GLY A 250 -1.82 -14.69 7.53
CA GLY A 250 -0.63 -15.43 7.96
C GLY A 250 0.17 -16.11 6.85
N ILE A 251 -0.11 -15.81 5.58
CA ILE A 251 0.49 -16.48 4.42
C ILE A 251 1.92 -15.99 4.17
N PRO A 252 2.96 -16.82 4.34
CA PRO A 252 4.33 -16.36 4.20
C PRO A 252 4.64 -15.96 2.75
N VAL A 253 5.03 -14.70 2.54
CA VAL A 253 5.47 -14.19 1.25
C VAL A 253 6.94 -14.56 1.08
N ARG A 254 7.23 -15.43 0.12
CA ARG A 254 8.60 -15.90 -0.15
C ARG A 254 8.90 -15.79 -1.63
N MET A 255 9.97 -15.09 -1.98
CA MET A 255 10.45 -14.95 -3.34
C MET A 255 11.96 -15.02 -3.39
N HIS A 256 12.49 -15.74 -4.39
CA HIS A 256 13.93 -15.90 -4.62
C HIS A 256 14.77 -16.29 -3.38
N GLY A 257 14.21 -17.10 -2.47
CA GLY A 257 14.90 -17.55 -1.25
C GLY A 257 14.84 -16.58 -0.07
N HIS A 258 14.09 -15.48 -0.20
CA HIS A 258 13.92 -14.46 0.84
C HIS A 258 12.46 -14.42 1.35
N GLU A 259 12.28 -14.12 2.64
CA GLU A 259 10.95 -13.98 3.25
C GLU A 259 10.61 -12.50 3.43
N PHE A 260 9.47 -12.11 2.85
CA PHE A 260 8.90 -10.77 2.84
C PHE A 260 7.61 -10.72 3.68
N GLY A 261 7.52 -11.48 4.77
CA GLY A 261 6.47 -11.34 5.77
C GLY A 261 5.32 -12.32 5.59
N LYS A 262 4.15 -12.00 6.13
CA LYS A 262 2.97 -12.86 6.19
C LYS A 262 1.70 -12.15 5.71
N ALA A 263 1.36 -12.30 4.43
CA ALA A 263 0.22 -11.65 3.80
C ALA A 263 -1.10 -11.99 4.50
N SER A 264 -2.01 -11.01 4.47
CA SER A 264 -3.40 -11.13 4.89
C SER A 264 -4.22 -10.14 4.10
N GLY A 265 -5.44 -10.53 3.74
CA GLY A 265 -6.45 -9.57 3.33
C GLY A 265 -6.92 -8.72 4.52
N MET A 266 -7.65 -7.65 4.24
CA MET A 266 -8.28 -6.84 5.30
C MET A 266 -9.37 -7.66 6.03
N ALA A 267 -10.13 -8.47 5.28
CA ALA A 267 -11.17 -9.37 5.78
C ALA A 267 -10.81 -10.84 5.47
N PRO A 268 -9.86 -11.44 6.20
CA PRO A 268 -9.28 -12.74 5.86
C PRO A 268 -10.27 -13.92 5.87
N ARG A 269 -11.46 -13.77 6.45
CA ARG A 269 -12.52 -14.80 6.44
C ARG A 269 -13.71 -14.49 5.54
N ALA A 270 -13.71 -13.33 4.85
CA ALA A 270 -14.69 -13.02 3.81
C ALA A 270 -14.61 -14.02 2.65
N ARG A 271 -15.75 -14.25 1.99
CA ARG A 271 -15.87 -15.16 0.86
C ARG A 271 -15.60 -14.44 -0.44
N ILE A 272 -15.02 -15.16 -1.39
CA ILE A 272 -14.61 -14.62 -2.68
C ILE A 272 -15.54 -15.16 -3.76
N ALA A 273 -16.15 -14.25 -4.53
CA ALA A 273 -16.90 -14.57 -5.74
C ALA A 273 -16.21 -13.88 -6.94
N VAL A 274 -15.84 -14.64 -7.97
CA VAL A 274 -15.02 -14.16 -9.09
C VAL A 274 -15.87 -14.05 -10.35
N TYR A 275 -15.81 -12.88 -10.98
CA TYR A 275 -16.49 -12.57 -12.23
C TYR A 275 -15.46 -12.00 -13.20
N LYS A 276 -14.77 -12.89 -13.91
CA LYS A 276 -13.71 -12.51 -14.85
C LYS A 276 -14.31 -11.79 -16.06
N ALA A 277 -14.01 -10.52 -16.22
CA ALA A 277 -14.46 -9.70 -17.36
C ALA A 277 -13.31 -8.92 -18.02
N LEU A 278 -12.10 -9.07 -17.49
CA LEU A 278 -10.88 -8.45 -18.01
C LEU A 278 -9.89 -9.52 -18.48
N TYR A 279 -9.14 -9.16 -19.50
CA TYR A 279 -8.21 -9.98 -20.23
C TYR A 279 -7.00 -9.13 -20.62
N ARG A 280 -5.85 -9.77 -20.63
CA ARG A 280 -4.54 -9.13 -20.68
C ARG A 280 -4.34 -8.16 -21.85
N LEU A 281 -4.72 -8.55 -23.07
CA LEU A 281 -4.31 -7.82 -24.28
C LEU A 281 -5.17 -6.60 -24.60
N PHE A 282 -6.42 -6.60 -24.13
CA PHE A 282 -7.41 -5.59 -24.51
C PHE A 282 -8.17 -5.01 -23.32
N GLY A 283 -7.85 -5.42 -22.09
CA GLY A 283 -8.62 -5.08 -20.91
C GLY A 283 -9.97 -5.79 -20.96
N GLY A 284 -11.05 -5.06 -21.18
CA GLY A 284 -12.36 -5.67 -21.28
C GLY A 284 -13.35 -4.79 -22.03
N PHE A 285 -14.46 -5.40 -22.42
CA PHE A 285 -15.57 -4.68 -23.02
C PHE A 285 -16.56 -4.29 -21.93
N VAL A 286 -17.08 -3.07 -21.99
CA VAL A 286 -18.10 -2.58 -21.03
C VAL A 286 -19.30 -3.53 -20.95
N ALA A 287 -19.69 -4.15 -22.07
CA ALA A 287 -20.78 -5.13 -22.10
C ALA A 287 -20.50 -6.37 -21.23
N ASP A 288 -19.29 -6.93 -21.29
CA ASP A 288 -18.90 -8.08 -20.46
C ASP A 288 -18.78 -7.67 -18.98
N VAL A 289 -18.29 -6.46 -18.69
CA VAL A 289 -18.23 -5.91 -17.33
C VAL A 289 -19.62 -5.68 -16.74
N VAL A 290 -20.55 -5.11 -17.51
CA VAL A 290 -21.96 -4.92 -17.10
C VAL A 290 -22.62 -6.27 -16.81
N ALA A 291 -22.41 -7.27 -17.68
CA ALA A 291 -22.93 -8.63 -17.45
C ALA A 291 -22.36 -9.26 -16.17
N ALA A 292 -21.08 -9.04 -15.88
CA ALA A 292 -20.44 -9.49 -14.66
C ALA A 292 -21.03 -8.81 -13.41
N ILE A 293 -21.26 -7.49 -13.44
CA ILE A 293 -21.90 -6.75 -12.34
C ILE A 293 -23.33 -7.29 -12.10
N GLU A 294 -24.11 -7.45 -13.16
CA GLU A 294 -25.48 -7.97 -13.07
C GLU A 294 -25.50 -9.38 -12.46
N GLN A 295 -24.64 -10.26 -12.94
CA GLN A 295 -24.55 -11.62 -12.41
C GLN A 295 -24.11 -11.61 -10.94
N ALA A 296 -23.18 -10.73 -10.55
CA ALA A 296 -22.74 -10.61 -9.16
C ALA A 296 -23.88 -10.22 -8.22
N VAL A 297 -24.68 -9.22 -8.60
CA VAL A 297 -25.87 -8.81 -7.84
C VAL A 297 -26.88 -9.95 -7.77
N ARG A 298 -27.15 -10.63 -8.90
CA ARG A 298 -28.08 -11.76 -8.96
C ARG A 298 -27.66 -12.93 -8.08
N ASP A 299 -26.36 -13.18 -7.98
CA ASP A 299 -25.79 -14.23 -7.17
C ASP A 299 -25.80 -13.89 -5.66
N GLY A 300 -26.06 -12.63 -5.31
CA GLY A 300 -26.19 -12.18 -3.92
C GLY A 300 -24.85 -11.81 -3.28
N VAL A 301 -23.95 -11.16 -4.01
CA VAL A 301 -22.76 -10.54 -3.39
C VAL A 301 -23.15 -9.36 -2.50
N ASP A 302 -22.42 -9.16 -1.40
CA ASP A 302 -22.63 -8.03 -0.49
C ASP A 302 -21.85 -6.79 -0.94
N ILE A 303 -20.66 -7.02 -1.50
CA ILE A 303 -19.70 -6.00 -1.90
C ILE A 303 -19.15 -6.34 -3.27
N ILE A 304 -18.95 -5.34 -4.13
CA ILE A 304 -18.20 -5.44 -5.38
C ILE A 304 -16.89 -4.65 -5.24
N ASN A 305 -15.77 -5.29 -5.51
CA ASN A 305 -14.50 -4.64 -5.80
C ASN A 305 -14.35 -4.50 -7.31
N LEU A 306 -14.17 -3.26 -7.78
CA LEU A 306 -14.04 -2.92 -9.19
C LEU A 306 -12.73 -2.15 -9.42
N SER A 307 -11.68 -2.88 -9.73
CA SER A 307 -10.37 -2.27 -10.04
C SER A 307 -10.24 -1.90 -11.52
N VAL A 308 -11.35 -1.45 -12.12
CA VAL A 308 -11.47 -1.01 -13.52
C VAL A 308 -12.35 0.24 -13.60
N GLY A 309 -12.09 1.08 -14.59
CA GLY A 309 -12.91 2.23 -14.95
C GLY A 309 -12.74 2.55 -16.43
N PRO A 310 -13.57 3.44 -16.98
CA PRO A 310 -13.39 3.94 -18.34
C PRO A 310 -12.04 4.68 -18.48
N ASN A 311 -11.45 4.65 -19.67
CA ASN A 311 -10.16 5.34 -19.90
C ASN A 311 -10.30 6.87 -20.05
N SER A 312 -11.54 7.36 -20.21
CA SER A 312 -11.87 8.77 -20.35
C SER A 312 -13.33 8.99 -19.93
N PRO A 313 -13.76 10.24 -19.70
CA PRO A 313 -15.18 10.57 -19.70
C PRO A 313 -15.88 9.98 -20.95
N PRO A 314 -17.15 9.55 -20.85
CA PRO A 314 -17.90 9.07 -22.02
C PRO A 314 -18.12 10.21 -23.02
N SER A 315 -17.88 9.98 -24.31
CA SER A 315 -18.08 10.98 -25.37
C SER A 315 -19.49 10.98 -25.97
N THR A 316 -20.27 9.93 -25.72
CA THR A 316 -21.59 9.71 -26.33
C THR A 316 -22.76 10.10 -25.45
N THR A 317 -22.53 10.36 -24.16
CA THR A 317 -23.53 10.81 -23.20
C THR A 317 -23.24 12.25 -22.79
N ARG A 318 -24.28 13.02 -22.44
CA ARG A 318 -24.09 14.41 -22.01
C ARG A 318 -23.49 14.52 -20.61
N THR A 319 -23.66 13.49 -19.78
CA THR A 319 -23.06 13.45 -18.46
C THR A 319 -22.28 12.17 -18.20
N THR A 320 -21.20 12.29 -17.42
CA THR A 320 -20.35 11.18 -16.97
C THR A 320 -21.08 10.20 -16.07
N PHE A 321 -22.06 10.67 -15.30
CA PHE A 321 -22.80 9.86 -14.33
C PHE A 321 -23.89 8.98 -14.95
N LEU A 322 -24.18 9.12 -16.25
CA LEU A 322 -25.33 8.48 -16.87
C LEU A 322 -24.95 7.81 -18.19
N ASN A 323 -24.41 6.60 -18.08
CA ASN A 323 -24.16 5.68 -19.18
C ASN A 323 -24.47 4.24 -18.70
N PRO A 324 -24.46 3.23 -19.59
CA PRO A 324 -24.81 1.86 -19.20
C PRO A 324 -24.00 1.31 -18.03
N PHE A 325 -22.70 1.64 -17.94
CA PHE A 325 -21.85 1.20 -16.84
C PHE A 325 -22.26 1.87 -15.53
N ASP A 326 -22.35 3.20 -15.49
CA ASP A 326 -22.72 3.94 -14.28
C ASP A 326 -24.16 3.65 -13.82
N ALA A 327 -25.10 3.47 -14.75
CA ALA A 327 -26.48 3.07 -14.44
C ALA A 327 -26.57 1.65 -13.84
N THR A 328 -25.70 0.74 -14.28
CA THR A 328 -25.57 -0.60 -13.71
C THR A 328 -25.03 -0.52 -12.28
N LEU A 329 -24.02 0.31 -12.03
CA LEU A 329 -23.50 0.55 -10.67
C LEU A 329 -24.55 1.17 -9.75
N LEU A 330 -25.34 2.13 -10.23
CA LEU A 330 -26.46 2.69 -9.47
C LEU A 330 -27.49 1.62 -9.11
N SER A 331 -27.76 0.71 -10.04
CA SER A 331 -28.70 -0.39 -9.84
C SER A 331 -28.17 -1.45 -8.86
N ALA A 332 -26.86 -1.72 -8.86
CA ALA A 332 -26.21 -2.56 -7.85
C ALA A 332 -26.33 -1.95 -6.45
N VAL A 333 -26.09 -0.65 -6.32
CA VAL A 333 -26.26 0.09 -5.05
C VAL A 333 -27.72 0.08 -4.60
N LYS A 334 -28.68 0.25 -5.53
CA LYS A 334 -30.12 0.10 -5.24
C LYS A 334 -30.47 -1.30 -4.71
N ALA A 335 -29.79 -2.33 -5.19
CA ALA A 335 -29.95 -3.71 -4.70
C ALA A 335 -29.26 -3.95 -3.34
N GLY A 336 -28.63 -2.93 -2.75
CA GLY A 336 -27.97 -3.02 -1.44
C GLY A 336 -26.51 -3.46 -1.50
N VAL A 337 -25.91 -3.52 -2.69
CA VAL A 337 -24.50 -3.92 -2.88
C VAL A 337 -23.59 -2.70 -2.77
N PHE A 338 -22.60 -2.77 -1.89
CA PHE A 338 -21.59 -1.72 -1.77
C PHE A 338 -20.52 -1.88 -2.86
N VAL A 339 -20.09 -0.79 -3.49
CA VAL A 339 -19.12 -0.82 -4.58
C VAL A 339 -17.90 0.05 -4.24
N ALA A 340 -16.72 -0.57 -4.23
CA ALA A 340 -15.43 0.12 -4.18
C ALA A 340 -14.79 0.10 -5.57
N GLN A 341 -14.50 1.27 -6.12
CA GLN A 341 -13.88 1.42 -7.43
C GLN A 341 -12.55 2.17 -7.34
N ALA A 342 -11.56 1.73 -8.11
CA ALA A 342 -10.28 2.42 -8.24
C ALA A 342 -10.46 3.82 -8.86
N ALA A 343 -9.85 4.85 -8.28
CA ALA A 343 -9.97 6.23 -8.78
C ALA A 343 -9.29 6.47 -10.15
N GLY A 344 -8.32 5.63 -10.53
CA GLY A 344 -7.49 5.77 -11.72
C GLY A 344 -6.01 5.99 -11.40
N ASN A 345 -5.16 5.76 -12.40
CA ASN A 345 -3.69 5.87 -12.28
C ASN A 345 -3.10 6.99 -13.18
N GLY A 346 -3.92 7.97 -13.57
CA GLY A 346 -3.54 9.05 -14.48
C GLY A 346 -2.98 10.31 -13.82
N GLY A 347 -2.75 10.28 -12.50
CA GLY A 347 -2.22 11.42 -11.75
C GLY A 347 -0.79 11.83 -12.16
N PRO A 348 -0.28 12.96 -11.65
CA PRO A 348 -0.84 13.77 -10.55
C PRO A 348 -1.66 14.97 -11.03
N PHE A 349 -1.95 15.10 -12.33
CA PHE A 349 -2.65 16.28 -12.85
C PHE A 349 -4.13 16.32 -12.43
N PRO A 350 -4.72 17.53 -12.29
CA PRO A 350 -6.15 17.67 -12.02
C PRO A 350 -7.03 17.00 -13.07
N LYS A 351 -8.26 16.60 -12.68
CA LYS A 351 -9.28 16.00 -13.58
C LYS A 351 -8.83 14.71 -14.28
N THR A 352 -8.03 13.92 -13.58
CA THR A 352 -7.54 12.62 -14.07
C THR A 352 -8.34 11.44 -13.50
N ILE A 353 -9.33 11.72 -12.63
CA ILE A 353 -10.26 10.73 -12.09
C ILE A 353 -11.08 10.06 -13.20
N VAL A 354 -11.31 8.76 -13.06
CA VAL A 354 -12.15 7.97 -13.99
C VAL A 354 -13.29 7.23 -13.29
N SER A 355 -13.48 7.49 -12.00
CA SER A 355 -14.54 6.92 -11.16
C SER A 355 -15.45 8.05 -10.67
N PHE A 356 -16.41 8.40 -11.51
CA PHE A 356 -17.22 9.63 -11.40
C PHE A 356 -18.44 9.47 -10.46
N SER A 357 -19.13 8.32 -10.52
CA SER A 357 -20.43 8.13 -9.87
C SER A 357 -20.49 8.42 -8.35
N PRO A 358 -21.48 9.18 -7.85
CA PRO A 358 -21.59 9.52 -6.42
C PRO A 358 -22.10 8.37 -5.53
N TRP A 359 -22.76 7.35 -6.10
CA TRP A 359 -23.30 6.19 -5.38
C TRP A 359 -22.25 5.12 -5.04
N ILE A 360 -21.06 5.19 -5.63
CA ILE A 360 -19.94 4.27 -5.35
C ILE A 360 -18.85 4.97 -4.51
N VAL A 361 -17.89 4.20 -4.01
CA VAL A 361 -16.70 4.73 -3.33
C VAL A 361 -15.50 4.69 -4.28
N SER A 362 -15.02 5.85 -4.71
CA SER A 362 -13.81 6.02 -5.51
C SER A 362 -12.58 6.12 -4.60
N VAL A 363 -11.62 5.22 -4.80
CA VAL A 363 -10.49 5.03 -3.88
C VAL A 363 -9.18 5.50 -4.48
N ALA A 364 -8.54 6.48 -3.83
CA ALA A 364 -7.20 6.97 -4.14
C ALA A 364 -6.11 6.09 -3.51
N ALA A 365 -4.91 6.12 -4.10
CA ALA A 365 -3.79 5.31 -3.67
C ALA A 365 -2.84 6.08 -2.75
N ALA A 366 -2.69 5.57 -1.53
CA ALA A 366 -1.67 5.99 -0.58
C ALA A 366 -0.39 5.16 -0.70
N ILE A 367 0.71 5.82 -0.40
CA ILE A 367 1.94 5.21 0.03
C ILE A 367 1.88 5.00 1.53
N ASP A 368 2.05 3.76 1.99
CA ASP A 368 2.16 3.43 3.41
C ASP A 368 3.48 3.97 4.01
N ASP A 369 3.84 3.56 5.21
CA ASP A 369 5.11 3.92 5.87
C ASP A 369 6.30 3.08 5.39
N ARG A 370 6.10 2.06 4.55
CA ARG A 370 7.13 1.10 4.15
C ARG A 370 7.88 1.56 2.89
N ARG A 371 9.22 1.59 2.94
CA ARG A 371 10.07 1.91 1.78
C ARG A 371 11.16 0.86 1.60
N TYR A 372 11.42 0.46 0.35
CA TYR A 372 12.56 -0.36 -0.01
C TYR A 372 13.63 0.53 -0.64
N LYS A 373 14.55 0.99 0.20
CA LYS A 373 15.70 1.77 -0.24
C LYS A 373 16.88 0.84 -0.42
N ASN A 374 17.71 1.12 -1.42
CA ASN A 374 19.02 0.51 -1.54
C ASN A 374 20.06 1.60 -1.85
N HIS A 375 21.33 1.30 -1.68
CA HIS A 375 22.42 2.17 -2.10
C HIS A 375 23.61 1.34 -2.58
N MET A 376 24.47 1.97 -3.37
CA MET A 376 25.76 1.40 -3.73
C MET A 376 26.88 2.33 -3.31
N ILE A 377 27.98 1.74 -2.86
CA ILE A 377 29.19 2.43 -2.43
C ILE A 377 30.22 2.28 -3.54
N LEU A 378 30.66 3.41 -4.10
CA LEU A 378 31.67 3.45 -5.15
C LEU A 378 33.08 3.35 -4.57
N GLY A 379 34.04 2.92 -5.39
CA GLY A 379 35.44 2.79 -4.97
C GLY A 379 36.11 4.12 -4.56
N ASN A 380 35.52 5.26 -4.94
CA ASN A 380 35.94 6.59 -4.49
C ASN A 380 35.29 7.03 -3.15
N GLY A 381 34.46 6.18 -2.53
CA GLY A 381 33.75 6.45 -1.28
C GLY A 381 32.38 7.11 -1.45
N ASN A 382 31.99 7.52 -2.66
CA ASN A 382 30.68 8.14 -2.88
C ASN A 382 29.56 7.10 -2.73
N ILE A 383 28.45 7.55 -2.16
CA ILE A 383 27.24 6.74 -1.98
C ILE A 383 26.21 7.18 -3.02
N ILE A 384 25.78 6.22 -3.85
CA ILE A 384 24.74 6.42 -4.85
C ILE A 384 23.45 5.76 -4.35
N PRO A 385 22.42 6.55 -3.98
CA PRO A 385 21.14 6.01 -3.54
C PRO A 385 20.33 5.48 -4.72
N GLY A 386 19.50 4.48 -4.45
CA GLY A 386 18.57 3.93 -5.42
C GLY A 386 17.44 3.15 -4.76
N VAL A 387 16.71 2.41 -5.58
CA VAL A 387 15.69 1.45 -5.14
C VAL A 387 16.18 0.04 -5.49
N GLY A 388 15.87 -0.92 -4.65
CA GLY A 388 16.25 -2.31 -4.88
C GLY A 388 15.72 -3.20 -3.78
N LEU A 389 15.29 -4.40 -4.16
CA LEU A 389 14.81 -5.43 -3.25
C LEU A 389 15.59 -6.72 -3.48
N SER A 390 16.90 -6.61 -3.27
CA SER A 390 17.88 -7.65 -3.61
C SER A 390 18.95 -7.74 -2.52
N PRO A 391 19.65 -8.89 -2.38
CA PRO A 391 20.75 -9.02 -1.44
C PRO A 391 21.94 -8.15 -1.84
N SER A 392 22.83 -7.89 -0.87
CA SER A 392 24.10 -7.22 -1.14
C SER A 392 25.03 -8.04 -2.02
N THR A 393 26.00 -7.38 -2.65
CA THR A 393 27.09 -8.07 -3.34
C THR A 393 27.88 -8.97 -2.37
N PRO A 394 28.36 -10.15 -2.81
CA PRO A 394 28.96 -11.13 -1.91
C PRO A 394 30.15 -10.61 -1.07
N TRP A 395 30.18 -11.01 0.21
CA TRP A 395 31.29 -10.80 1.16
C TRP A 395 31.70 -9.33 1.41
N ASN A 396 30.80 -8.37 1.20
CA ASN A 396 31.12 -6.93 1.29
C ASN A 396 32.38 -6.56 0.47
N LYS A 397 32.59 -7.26 -0.65
CA LYS A 397 33.71 -6.98 -1.56
C LYS A 397 33.28 -5.97 -2.61
N SER A 398 34.21 -5.10 -2.98
CA SER A 398 34.05 -4.23 -4.13
C SER A 398 34.34 -5.00 -5.42
N PHE A 399 33.49 -4.81 -6.42
CA PHE A 399 33.58 -5.46 -7.74
C PHE A 399 33.77 -4.40 -8.81
N SER A 400 34.55 -4.69 -9.85
CA SER A 400 34.68 -3.74 -10.97
C SER A 400 33.34 -3.49 -11.66
N LEU A 401 33.11 -2.29 -12.16
CA LEU A 401 31.98 -1.93 -13.02
C LEU A 401 32.33 -2.16 -14.50
N VAL A 402 31.35 -2.58 -15.31
CA VAL A 402 31.44 -2.61 -16.78
C VAL A 402 30.13 -2.10 -17.39
N ALA A 403 30.18 -1.16 -18.32
CA ALA A 403 28.98 -0.74 -19.05
C ALA A 403 28.64 -1.74 -20.15
N ALA A 404 27.35 -2.03 -20.35
CA ALA A 404 26.88 -2.96 -21.38
C ALA A 404 27.38 -2.58 -22.79
N ASN A 405 27.44 -1.28 -23.08
CA ASN A 405 27.92 -0.77 -24.38
C ASN A 405 29.42 -0.99 -24.62
N ASP A 406 30.23 -1.16 -23.56
CA ASP A 406 31.68 -1.36 -23.66
C ASP A 406 32.11 -2.82 -23.80
N VAL A 407 31.15 -3.76 -23.71
CA VAL A 407 31.41 -5.20 -23.72
C VAL A 407 30.66 -5.93 -24.84
N LEU A 408 30.28 -5.23 -25.91
CA LEU A 408 29.58 -5.81 -27.05
C LEU A 408 30.48 -6.75 -27.86
N LEU A 409 29.91 -7.89 -28.29
CA LEU A 409 30.61 -8.85 -29.16
C LEU A 409 30.64 -8.40 -30.64
N ASP A 410 29.58 -7.72 -31.11
CA ASP A 410 29.49 -7.15 -32.44
C ASP A 410 28.76 -5.79 -32.39
N SER A 411 29.49 -4.71 -32.70
CA SER A 411 28.95 -3.35 -32.71
C SER A 411 28.28 -2.95 -34.02
N SER A 412 28.31 -3.81 -35.05
CA SER A 412 27.81 -3.50 -36.40
C SER A 412 26.33 -3.86 -36.64
N VAL A 413 25.70 -4.57 -35.71
CA VAL A 413 24.30 -5.04 -35.82
C VAL A 413 23.49 -4.60 -34.61
N VAL A 414 22.93 -3.38 -34.61
CA VAL A 414 22.12 -2.90 -33.49
C VAL A 414 20.64 -2.88 -33.86
N LYS A 415 20.03 -4.08 -33.91
CA LYS A 415 18.56 -4.25 -33.98
C LYS A 415 17.88 -4.06 -32.62
N TYR A 416 18.64 -4.17 -31.53
CA TYR A 416 18.16 -4.16 -30.14
C TYR A 416 18.95 -3.16 -29.31
N SER A 417 18.40 -2.70 -28.18
CA SER A 417 19.10 -1.82 -27.23
C SER A 417 20.02 -2.63 -26.31
N PRO A 418 21.35 -2.64 -26.52
CA PRO A 418 22.28 -3.37 -25.66
C PRO A 418 22.33 -2.82 -24.23
N SER A 419 22.10 -1.52 -24.05
CA SER A 419 22.10 -0.87 -22.76
C SER A 419 21.03 -1.43 -21.80
N ASP A 420 19.93 -1.97 -22.32
CA ASP A 420 18.86 -2.52 -21.49
C ASP A 420 19.22 -3.89 -20.87
N CYS A 421 20.36 -4.49 -21.25
CA CYS A 421 20.84 -5.77 -20.71
C CYS A 421 19.83 -6.94 -20.79
N GLN A 422 18.98 -6.96 -21.81
CA GLN A 422 17.93 -7.98 -21.97
C GLN A 422 18.43 -9.28 -22.63
N ARG A 423 19.59 -9.23 -23.27
CA ARG A 423 20.11 -10.29 -24.16
C ARG A 423 21.57 -10.64 -23.83
N PRO A 424 21.85 -11.75 -23.15
CA PRO A 424 23.22 -12.13 -22.80
C PRO A 424 24.10 -12.43 -24.02
N GLU A 425 23.52 -12.87 -25.13
CA GLU A 425 24.24 -13.22 -26.35
C GLU A 425 24.95 -12.04 -27.03
N LEU A 426 24.57 -10.80 -26.70
CA LEU A 426 25.19 -9.59 -27.23
C LEU A 426 26.45 -9.17 -26.45
N LEU A 427 26.63 -9.71 -25.23
CA LEU A 427 27.60 -9.24 -24.26
C LEU A 427 28.75 -10.26 -24.08
N ASN A 428 29.99 -9.76 -24.03
CA ASN A 428 31.17 -10.58 -23.87
C ASN A 428 31.26 -11.12 -22.43
N LYS A 429 30.79 -12.36 -22.26
CA LYS A 429 30.79 -13.09 -20.99
C LYS A 429 32.15 -13.10 -20.28
N ASN A 430 33.26 -13.20 -21.01
CA ASN A 430 34.59 -13.28 -20.40
C ASN A 430 35.01 -11.96 -19.74
N VAL A 431 34.51 -10.83 -20.26
CA VAL A 431 34.77 -9.51 -19.68
C VAL A 431 33.83 -9.23 -18.52
N VAL A 432 32.57 -9.66 -18.62
CA VAL A 432 31.51 -9.38 -17.62
C VAL A 432 31.62 -10.26 -16.37
N LYS A 433 32.13 -11.50 -16.49
CA LYS A 433 32.18 -12.45 -15.39
C LYS A 433 32.89 -11.88 -14.16
N GLY A 434 32.23 -11.94 -13.00
CA GLY A 434 32.74 -11.45 -11.72
C GLY A 434 32.76 -9.93 -11.56
N LYS A 435 32.05 -9.18 -12.42
CA LYS A 435 31.92 -7.71 -12.36
C LYS A 435 30.45 -7.31 -12.18
N ILE A 436 30.20 -6.05 -11.83
CA ILE A 436 28.86 -5.47 -11.82
C ILE A 436 28.61 -4.85 -13.19
N ILE A 437 27.53 -5.24 -13.84
CA ILE A 437 27.16 -4.67 -15.15
C ILE A 437 26.30 -3.41 -14.98
N LEU A 438 26.69 -2.33 -15.64
CA LEU A 438 25.95 -1.07 -15.72
C LEU A 438 25.10 -1.06 -16.98
N CYS A 439 23.79 -0.93 -16.77
CA CYS A 439 22.73 -1.00 -17.76
C CYS A 439 21.91 0.29 -17.73
N GLY A 440 21.39 0.72 -18.88
CA GLY A 440 20.47 1.84 -18.98
C GLY A 440 19.02 1.42 -18.73
N TYR A 441 18.24 2.31 -18.15
CA TYR A 441 16.78 2.18 -18.03
C TYR A 441 16.11 3.00 -19.12
N SER A 442 15.72 2.34 -20.22
CA SER A 442 15.06 2.98 -21.36
C SER A 442 13.52 2.89 -21.30
N PHE A 443 12.84 3.50 -22.28
CA PHE A 443 11.38 3.38 -22.45
C PHE A 443 10.90 1.93 -22.66
N ASN A 444 11.79 0.99 -23.01
CA ASN A 444 11.43 -0.42 -23.13
C ASN A 444 10.97 -1.02 -21.79
N PHE A 445 11.52 -0.54 -20.66
CA PHE A 445 11.06 -0.95 -19.33
C PHE A 445 9.67 -0.39 -19.00
N VAL A 446 9.36 0.82 -19.49
CA VAL A 446 8.05 1.47 -19.30
C VAL A 446 6.97 0.82 -20.17
N SER A 447 7.31 0.43 -21.40
CA SER A 447 6.40 -0.28 -22.31
C SER A 447 6.26 -1.78 -22.02
N GLY A 448 7.00 -2.32 -21.05
CA GLY A 448 6.98 -3.75 -20.69
C GLY A 448 7.74 -4.67 -21.66
N SER A 449 8.42 -4.13 -22.68
CA SER A 449 9.25 -4.92 -23.60
C SER A 449 10.62 -5.29 -23.04
N ALA A 450 11.06 -4.61 -21.98
CA ALA A 450 12.20 -4.97 -21.14
C ALA A 450 11.74 -5.14 -19.68
N SER A 451 12.43 -6.00 -18.92
CA SER A 451 12.14 -6.20 -17.49
C SER A 451 13.40 -6.30 -16.65
N ILE A 452 13.32 -5.91 -15.38
CA ILE A 452 14.41 -6.01 -14.41
C ILE A 452 14.67 -7.49 -14.08
N LYS A 453 13.61 -8.32 -14.03
CA LYS A 453 13.75 -9.78 -13.95
C LYS A 453 14.66 -10.30 -15.06
N LYS A 454 14.44 -9.87 -16.30
CA LYS A 454 15.27 -10.30 -17.43
C LYS A 454 16.71 -9.81 -17.34
N VAL A 455 16.93 -8.58 -16.85
CA VAL A 455 18.30 -8.10 -16.52
C VAL A 455 18.96 -9.05 -15.53
N SER A 456 18.28 -9.44 -14.45
CA SER A 456 18.80 -10.38 -13.46
C SER A 456 19.16 -11.74 -14.06
N GLU A 457 18.32 -12.28 -14.95
CA GLU A 457 18.63 -13.51 -15.70
C GLU A 457 19.88 -13.36 -16.57
N THR A 458 19.98 -12.25 -17.31
CA THR A 458 21.17 -11.92 -18.11
C THR A 458 22.41 -11.86 -17.24
N THR A 459 22.38 -11.12 -16.12
CA THR A 459 23.46 -11.00 -15.14
C THR A 459 23.92 -12.37 -14.64
N LYS A 460 22.98 -13.25 -14.25
CA LYS A 460 23.29 -14.62 -13.82
C LYS A 460 23.95 -15.43 -14.93
N SER A 461 23.42 -15.38 -16.16
CA SER A 461 23.94 -16.16 -17.29
C SER A 461 25.37 -15.77 -17.70
N LEU A 462 25.71 -14.50 -17.54
CA LEU A 462 27.06 -13.95 -17.78
C LEU A 462 28.02 -14.21 -16.62
N GLY A 463 27.51 -14.64 -15.46
CA GLY A 463 28.31 -14.83 -14.25
C GLY A 463 28.78 -13.51 -13.63
N ALA A 464 28.04 -12.42 -13.84
CA ALA A 464 28.28 -11.13 -13.19
C ALA A 464 27.98 -11.21 -11.68
N ALA A 465 28.65 -10.36 -10.90
CA ALA A 465 28.47 -10.25 -9.45
C ALA A 465 27.16 -9.52 -9.08
N GLY A 466 26.63 -8.70 -9.99
CA GLY A 466 25.39 -7.95 -9.82
C GLY A 466 25.15 -7.03 -11.02
N PHE A 467 24.12 -6.19 -10.94
CA PHE A 467 23.87 -5.16 -11.95
C PHE A 467 23.41 -3.85 -11.32
N VAL A 468 23.59 -2.76 -12.07
CA VAL A 468 23.00 -1.45 -11.79
C VAL A 468 22.24 -0.97 -13.01
N LEU A 469 21.00 -0.53 -12.81
CA LEU A 469 20.21 0.18 -13.80
C LEU A 469 20.25 1.68 -13.50
N VAL A 470 20.53 2.50 -14.50
CA VAL A 470 20.57 3.96 -14.38
C VAL A 470 19.50 4.62 -15.24
N VAL A 471 18.78 5.58 -14.65
CA VAL A 471 17.79 6.40 -15.35
C VAL A 471 18.49 7.65 -15.88
N GLU A 472 18.71 7.71 -17.19
CA GLU A 472 19.34 8.87 -17.84
C GLU A 472 18.35 10.00 -18.15
N SER A 473 17.06 9.66 -18.33
CA SER A 473 15.98 10.62 -18.49
C SER A 473 14.70 10.08 -17.84
N ALA A 474 14.01 10.94 -17.11
CA ALA A 474 12.74 10.61 -16.48
C ALA A 474 11.58 11.13 -17.34
N SER A 475 10.61 10.27 -17.64
CA SER A 475 9.33 10.71 -18.20
C SER A 475 8.34 10.98 -17.05
N PRO A 476 7.59 12.10 -17.05
CA PRO A 476 6.56 12.35 -16.05
C PRO A 476 5.60 11.17 -15.94
N GLY A 477 5.26 10.77 -14.70
CA GLY A 477 4.40 9.63 -14.42
C GLY A 477 5.07 8.25 -14.43
N THR A 478 6.37 8.15 -14.76
CA THR A 478 7.10 6.86 -14.70
C THR A 478 7.17 6.36 -13.25
N LYS A 479 6.78 5.11 -13.04
CA LYS A 479 6.90 4.40 -11.76
C LYS A 479 8.21 3.63 -11.71
N TYR A 480 8.90 3.70 -10.57
CA TYR A 480 10.14 2.95 -10.33
C TYR A 480 9.94 2.03 -9.13
N ASP A 481 9.34 0.87 -9.40
CA ASP A 481 9.00 -0.09 -8.36
C ASP A 481 10.19 -1.04 -8.11
N PRO A 482 10.60 -1.24 -6.84
CA PRO A 482 11.63 -2.20 -6.50
C PRO A 482 11.14 -3.62 -6.79
N ILE A 483 11.95 -4.37 -7.56
CA ILE A 483 11.64 -5.76 -7.91
C ILE A 483 12.42 -6.70 -6.98
N PRO A 484 11.76 -7.70 -6.36
CA PRO A 484 12.44 -8.74 -5.58
C PRO A 484 13.37 -9.55 -6.48
N LEU A 485 14.64 -9.70 -6.10
CA LEU A 485 15.63 -10.43 -6.91
C LEU A 485 16.54 -11.28 -6.05
N GLY A 486 16.93 -12.45 -6.55
CA GLY A 486 17.95 -13.31 -5.92
C GLY A 486 19.39 -12.94 -6.28
N THR A 487 19.61 -11.92 -7.12
CA THR A 487 20.95 -11.43 -7.52
C THR A 487 21.07 -9.97 -7.12
N PRO A 488 22.25 -9.53 -6.64
CA PRO A 488 22.47 -8.13 -6.29
C PRO A 488 22.15 -7.20 -7.46
N GLY A 489 21.27 -6.24 -7.20
CA GLY A 489 20.70 -5.36 -8.20
C GLY A 489 20.17 -4.08 -7.60
N ILE A 490 20.49 -2.95 -8.21
CA ILE A 490 20.01 -1.62 -7.80
C ILE A 490 19.56 -0.81 -9.01
N LEU A 491 18.48 -0.06 -8.85
CA LEU A 491 17.98 0.91 -9.81
C LEU A 491 18.21 2.33 -9.27
N VAL A 492 19.04 3.11 -9.94
CA VAL A 492 19.32 4.51 -9.62
C VAL A 492 18.30 5.36 -10.36
N VAL A 493 17.28 5.82 -9.63
CA VAL A 493 16.14 6.56 -10.19
C VAL A 493 16.39 8.06 -10.33
N ASP A 494 17.34 8.59 -9.56
CA ASP A 494 17.72 10.00 -9.60
C ASP A 494 18.67 10.21 -10.79
N VAL A 495 18.28 11.11 -11.70
CA VAL A 495 19.02 11.40 -12.93
C VAL A 495 20.38 12.04 -12.63
N ILE A 496 20.47 12.88 -11.61
CA ILE A 496 21.73 13.52 -11.18
C ILE A 496 22.68 12.45 -10.64
N LYS A 497 22.16 11.52 -9.83
CA LYS A 497 22.95 10.41 -9.29
C LYS A 497 23.32 9.37 -10.33
N SER A 498 22.46 9.14 -11.32
CA SER A 498 22.78 8.33 -12.49
C SER A 498 23.95 8.93 -13.26
N LYS A 499 23.94 10.24 -13.50
CA LYS A 499 25.04 10.95 -14.14
C LYS A 499 26.34 10.89 -13.35
N GLU A 500 26.28 11.08 -12.02
CA GLU A 500 27.45 10.95 -11.14
C GLU A 500 28.11 9.56 -11.27
N LEU A 501 27.30 8.49 -11.30
CA LEU A 501 27.77 7.13 -11.49
C LEU A 501 28.38 6.90 -12.88
N ILE A 502 27.75 7.41 -13.93
CA ILE A 502 28.24 7.30 -15.32
C ILE A 502 29.57 8.05 -15.47
N ASP A 503 29.69 9.25 -14.92
CA ASP A 503 30.92 10.07 -14.96
C ASP A 503 32.06 9.39 -14.18
N TYR A 504 31.76 8.80 -13.02
CA TYR A 504 32.71 7.96 -12.27
C TYR A 504 33.20 6.76 -13.09
N TYR A 505 32.27 6.04 -13.73
CA TYR A 505 32.60 4.91 -14.59
C TYR A 505 33.50 5.33 -15.75
N ASN A 506 33.14 6.39 -16.47
CA ASN A 506 33.87 6.86 -17.65
C ASN A 506 35.27 7.36 -17.31
N SER A 507 35.42 8.12 -16.22
CA SER A 507 36.72 8.62 -15.76
C SER A 507 37.66 7.51 -15.27
N SER A 508 37.10 6.37 -14.86
CA SER A 508 37.85 5.21 -14.35
C SER A 508 37.92 4.06 -15.37
N THR A 509 37.57 4.30 -16.64
CA THR A 509 37.66 3.31 -17.72
C THR A 509 38.75 3.71 -18.70
N LYS A 510 39.74 2.82 -18.89
CA LYS A 510 40.82 3.02 -19.85
C LYS A 510 40.31 2.72 -21.24
N ARG A 511 40.56 3.64 -22.18
CA ARG A 511 40.12 3.52 -23.59
C ARG A 511 41.30 3.64 -24.55
N ASP A 512 41.22 2.92 -25.66
CA ASP A 512 42.16 3.07 -26.78
C ASP A 512 41.85 4.29 -27.66
N TRP A 513 42.66 4.53 -28.69
CA TRP A 513 42.50 5.64 -29.62
C TRP A 513 41.20 5.59 -30.44
N ALA A 514 40.56 4.42 -30.52
CA ALA A 514 39.27 4.22 -31.19
C ALA A 514 38.08 4.29 -30.20
N GLY A 515 38.34 4.62 -28.93
CA GLY A 515 37.33 4.73 -27.88
C GLY A 515 36.91 3.42 -27.24
N ARG A 516 37.54 2.28 -27.61
CA ARG A 516 37.20 0.96 -27.04
C ARG A 516 37.76 0.81 -25.64
N ALA A 517 36.95 0.29 -24.72
CA ALA A 517 37.39 0.02 -23.36
C ALA A 517 38.44 -1.11 -23.33
N THR A 518 39.59 -0.84 -22.72
CA THR A 518 40.71 -1.79 -22.56
C THR A 518 40.96 -2.15 -21.09
N GLY A 519 40.41 -1.39 -20.15
CA GLY A 519 40.52 -1.67 -18.70
C GLY A 519 39.40 -1.00 -17.90
N PHE A 520 38.98 -1.68 -16.83
CA PHE A 520 37.85 -1.29 -15.99
C PHE A 520 38.29 -1.15 -14.53
N GLU A 521 38.58 0.08 -14.10
CA GLU A 521 39.12 0.38 -12.76
C GLU A 521 38.05 0.92 -11.80
N ALA A 522 36.90 1.37 -12.31
CA ALA A 522 35.74 1.69 -11.50
C ALA A 522 35.33 0.46 -10.68
N THR A 523 35.10 0.64 -9.38
CA THR A 523 34.59 -0.45 -8.52
C THR A 523 33.39 0.02 -7.70
N ALA A 524 32.53 -0.92 -7.31
CA ALA A 524 31.40 -0.64 -6.43
C ALA A 524 30.98 -1.86 -5.61
N THR A 525 30.25 -1.60 -4.54
CA THR A 525 29.55 -2.59 -3.71
C THR A 525 28.07 -2.21 -3.69
N ILE A 526 27.17 -3.18 -3.89
CA ILE A 526 25.72 -2.98 -3.74
C ILE A 526 25.34 -3.46 -2.34
N GLU A 527 24.63 -2.63 -1.59
CA GLU A 527 24.20 -2.95 -0.23
C GLU A 527 22.91 -3.78 -0.19
N ASP A 528 22.55 -4.24 1.00
CA ASP A 528 21.36 -5.09 1.19
C ASP A 528 20.07 -4.25 1.12
N GLY A 529 19.26 -4.52 0.09
CA GLY A 529 17.95 -3.91 -0.13
C GLY A 529 16.78 -4.74 0.39
N LEU A 530 17.02 -5.89 1.03
CA LEU A 530 15.94 -6.81 1.46
C LEU A 530 15.15 -6.32 2.68
N ALA A 531 15.68 -5.35 3.42
CA ALA A 531 15.04 -4.80 4.62
C ALA A 531 14.27 -3.52 4.28
N PRO A 532 12.94 -3.47 4.55
CA PRO A 532 12.22 -2.21 4.43
C PRO A 532 12.57 -1.26 5.57
N THR A 533 12.48 0.05 5.31
CA THR A 533 12.48 1.10 6.33
C THR A 533 11.06 1.63 6.54
N LEU A 534 10.68 1.88 7.80
CA LEU A 534 9.39 2.47 8.15
C LEU A 534 9.53 3.97 8.43
N HIS A 535 8.60 4.78 7.91
CA HIS A 535 8.61 6.23 8.03
C HIS A 535 7.30 6.77 8.62
N LYS A 536 7.38 7.69 9.59
CA LYS A 536 6.19 8.33 10.18
C LYS A 536 5.45 9.27 9.22
N SER A 537 6.08 9.66 8.11
CA SER A 537 5.52 10.59 7.12
C SER A 537 4.53 9.91 6.16
N ALA A 538 3.70 9.02 6.67
CA ALA A 538 2.73 8.25 5.89
C ALA A 538 1.36 8.25 6.59
N PRO A 539 0.25 8.15 5.85
CA PRO A 539 0.19 7.96 4.40
C PRO A 539 0.56 9.23 3.60
N LEU A 540 1.05 9.02 2.39
CA LEU A 540 1.23 10.04 1.36
C LEU A 540 0.36 9.70 0.16
N VAL A 541 -0.16 10.68 -0.57
CA VAL A 541 -0.84 10.38 -1.83
C VAL A 541 0.17 10.07 -2.92
N ALA A 542 0.06 8.90 -3.53
CA ALA A 542 1.00 8.43 -4.54
C ALA A 542 0.89 9.27 -5.83
N VAL A 543 2.02 9.54 -6.48
CA VAL A 543 2.07 10.44 -7.66
C VAL A 543 1.08 10.04 -8.75
N PHE A 544 0.97 8.74 -9.02
CA PHE A 544 0.09 8.20 -10.07
C PHE A 544 -1.40 8.24 -9.71
N SER A 545 -1.76 8.40 -8.43
CA SER A 545 -3.18 8.39 -8.04
C SER A 545 -3.91 9.51 -8.77
N SER A 546 -4.98 9.17 -9.50
CA SER A 546 -5.79 10.16 -10.19
C SER A 546 -6.39 11.19 -9.22
N ARG A 547 -6.53 12.44 -9.69
CA ARG A 547 -6.97 13.60 -8.89
C ARG A 547 -8.32 14.12 -9.39
N GLY A 548 -9.08 14.70 -8.45
CA GLY A 548 -10.20 15.58 -8.78
C GLY A 548 -9.75 16.91 -9.41
N PRO A 549 -10.66 17.87 -9.63
CA PRO A 549 -12.11 17.76 -9.45
C PRO A 549 -12.74 16.65 -10.29
N ASP A 550 -13.91 16.18 -9.87
CA ASP A 550 -14.76 15.35 -10.70
C ASP A 550 -15.29 16.16 -11.91
N VAL A 551 -15.59 15.49 -13.00
CA VAL A 551 -16.08 16.13 -14.23
C VAL A 551 -17.48 15.63 -14.58
N LYS A 552 -18.37 16.55 -14.94
CA LYS A 552 -19.77 16.21 -15.25
C LYS A 552 -19.97 15.78 -16.69
N ASP A 553 -19.04 16.06 -17.61
CA ASP A 553 -19.17 15.80 -19.06
C ASP A 553 -17.81 15.60 -19.78
N PHE A 554 -17.86 15.28 -21.08
CA PHE A 554 -16.67 15.08 -21.93
C PHE A 554 -15.89 16.38 -22.24
N SER A 555 -16.46 17.55 -21.93
CA SER A 555 -15.78 18.85 -22.03
C SER A 555 -15.00 19.20 -20.77
N PHE A 556 -14.87 18.25 -19.82
CA PHE A 556 -14.14 18.39 -18.57
C PHE A 556 -14.67 19.55 -17.71
N GLN A 557 -15.98 19.85 -17.80
CA GLN A 557 -16.60 20.79 -16.87
C GLN A 557 -16.69 20.16 -15.48
N ASP A 558 -16.47 20.95 -14.44
CA ASP A 558 -16.42 20.47 -13.07
C ASP A 558 -17.82 20.04 -12.59
N ALA A 559 -17.87 19.01 -11.75
CA ALA A 559 -19.07 18.55 -11.09
C ALA A 559 -19.13 18.99 -9.62
N ASP A 560 -20.34 19.16 -9.10
CA ASP A 560 -20.61 19.42 -7.67
C ASP A 560 -20.51 18.16 -6.80
N VAL A 561 -19.56 17.27 -7.13
CA VAL A 561 -19.30 16.01 -6.42
C VAL A 561 -17.81 15.91 -6.13
N LEU A 562 -17.45 15.65 -4.87
CA LEU A 562 -16.06 15.44 -4.50
C LEU A 562 -15.60 14.06 -4.98
N LYS A 563 -14.51 14.03 -5.75
CA LYS A 563 -13.75 12.81 -6.04
C LYS A 563 -12.24 13.06 -5.90
N PRO A 564 -11.45 12.06 -5.48
CA PRO A 564 -11.85 10.73 -4.97
C PRO A 564 -12.64 10.83 -3.66
N ASP A 565 -13.25 9.74 -3.17
CA ASP A 565 -14.00 9.75 -1.90
C ASP A 565 -13.10 9.51 -0.69
N ILE A 566 -12.10 8.63 -0.83
CA ILE A 566 -11.25 8.19 0.28
C ILE A 566 -9.87 7.74 -0.20
N LEU A 567 -8.88 7.74 0.69
CA LEU A 567 -7.51 7.30 0.45
C LEU A 567 -7.22 5.98 1.19
N ALA A 568 -6.62 5.01 0.50
CA ALA A 568 -6.21 3.72 1.10
C ALA A 568 -4.86 3.25 0.54
N PRO A 569 -4.11 2.36 1.23
CA PRO A 569 -2.82 1.88 0.75
C PRO A 569 -2.91 1.27 -0.66
N GLY A 570 -2.11 1.76 -1.59
CA GLY A 570 -2.12 1.31 -2.98
C GLY A 570 -0.75 1.32 -3.67
N ASN A 571 0.33 1.66 -2.96
CA ASN A 571 1.68 1.68 -3.51
C ASN A 571 2.53 0.56 -2.89
N LEU A 572 3.15 -0.27 -3.73
CA LEU A 572 4.00 -1.40 -3.32
C LEU A 572 3.29 -2.32 -2.32
N ILE A 573 2.17 -2.90 -2.76
CA ILE A 573 1.36 -3.83 -1.99
C ILE A 573 1.75 -5.27 -2.34
N TRP A 574 2.11 -6.04 -1.32
CA TRP A 574 2.38 -7.47 -1.43
C TRP A 574 1.07 -8.24 -1.40
N ALA A 575 0.78 -9.02 -2.44
CA ALA A 575 -0.35 -9.94 -2.45
C ALA A 575 -0.09 -11.14 -3.39
N ALA A 576 -1.07 -12.05 -3.46
CA ALA A 576 -1.01 -13.20 -4.33
C ALA A 576 -0.84 -12.77 -5.79
N TRP A 577 -0.12 -13.55 -6.57
CA TRP A 577 0.00 -13.39 -8.01
C TRP A 577 -0.28 -14.72 -8.69
N SER A 578 -0.87 -14.68 -9.88
CA SER A 578 -1.02 -15.87 -10.70
C SER A 578 0.33 -16.22 -11.32
N PRO A 579 0.85 -17.45 -11.20
CA PRO A 579 2.04 -17.87 -11.93
C PRO A 579 1.86 -17.79 -13.46
N ASN A 580 0.61 -17.87 -13.93
CA ASN A 580 0.22 -17.67 -15.32
C ASN A 580 0.09 -16.17 -15.68
N GLY A 581 0.13 -15.29 -14.68
CA GLY A 581 -0.01 -13.86 -14.82
C GLY A 581 1.16 -13.25 -15.57
N THR A 582 0.85 -12.50 -16.61
CA THR A 582 1.83 -11.90 -17.53
C THR A 582 1.66 -10.39 -17.71
N ASP A 583 0.75 -9.76 -16.97
CA ASP A 583 0.59 -8.31 -16.95
C ASP A 583 1.88 -7.61 -16.50
N GLU A 584 2.51 -8.18 -15.47
CA GLU A 584 3.80 -7.70 -14.99
C GLU A 584 4.94 -8.64 -15.35
N ALA A 585 5.77 -8.22 -16.31
CA ALA A 585 6.90 -8.99 -16.84
C ALA A 585 7.90 -9.42 -15.74
N ASN A 586 7.99 -8.64 -14.66
CA ASN A 586 8.85 -8.94 -13.52
C ASN A 586 8.35 -10.11 -12.64
N TYR A 587 7.06 -10.46 -12.72
CA TYR A 587 6.42 -11.47 -11.87
C TYR A 587 5.91 -12.71 -12.62
N ILE A 588 6.21 -12.84 -13.91
CA ILE A 588 5.86 -14.03 -14.70
C ILE A 588 6.41 -15.29 -14.01
N GLY A 589 5.55 -16.25 -13.71
CA GLY A 589 5.92 -17.50 -13.03
C GLY A 589 6.08 -17.39 -11.51
N GLU A 590 5.85 -16.22 -10.92
CA GLU A 590 5.91 -15.99 -9.47
C GLU A 590 4.53 -16.16 -8.83
N GLY A 591 4.50 -16.57 -7.55
CA GLY A 591 3.26 -16.72 -6.78
C GLY A 591 2.85 -15.46 -6.00
N PHE A 592 3.72 -14.46 -5.90
CA PHE A 592 3.46 -13.19 -5.24
C PHE A 592 3.99 -12.05 -6.09
N ALA A 593 3.40 -10.88 -5.93
CA ALA A 593 3.86 -9.66 -6.56
C ALA A 593 3.75 -8.46 -5.61
N LEU A 594 4.68 -7.52 -5.77
CA LEU A 594 4.68 -6.22 -5.12
C LEU A 594 4.27 -5.18 -6.18
N VAL A 595 3.02 -4.73 -6.15
CA VAL A 595 2.40 -3.93 -7.23
C VAL A 595 1.81 -2.62 -6.68
N SER A 596 1.77 -1.59 -7.53
CA SER A 596 1.29 -0.25 -7.20
C SER A 596 0.16 0.22 -8.13
N GLY A 597 -0.99 0.60 -7.56
CA GLY A 597 -2.12 1.15 -8.28
C GLY A 597 -3.28 1.50 -7.36
N THR A 598 -4.19 2.36 -7.84
CA THR A 598 -5.52 2.51 -7.20
C THR A 598 -6.30 1.19 -7.23
N SER A 599 -5.98 0.29 -8.16
CA SER A 599 -6.43 -1.10 -8.18
C SER A 599 -6.07 -1.91 -6.93
N MET A 600 -5.00 -1.54 -6.21
CA MET A 600 -4.62 -2.15 -4.94
C MET A 600 -5.27 -1.41 -3.76
N ALA A 601 -5.63 -0.14 -3.92
CA ALA A 601 -6.32 0.65 -2.89
C ALA A 601 -7.81 0.28 -2.77
N ALA A 602 -8.51 0.09 -3.89
CA ALA A 602 -9.91 -0.33 -3.92
C ALA A 602 -10.21 -1.60 -3.08
N PRO A 603 -9.42 -2.71 -3.19
CA PRO A 603 -9.68 -3.91 -2.40
C PRO A 603 -9.37 -3.74 -0.91
N HIS A 604 -8.54 -2.76 -0.49
CA HIS A 604 -8.45 -2.42 0.93
C HIS A 604 -9.81 -1.92 1.43
N ILE A 605 -10.45 -0.99 0.71
CA ILE A 605 -11.77 -0.46 1.07
C ILE A 605 -12.85 -1.54 0.97
N ALA A 606 -12.84 -2.39 -0.06
CA ALA A 606 -13.79 -3.50 -0.17
C ALA A 606 -13.69 -4.46 1.03
N GLY A 607 -12.47 -4.82 1.44
CA GLY A 607 -12.26 -5.66 2.63
C GLY A 607 -12.65 -4.96 3.94
N ILE A 608 -12.34 -3.68 4.11
CA ILE A 608 -12.78 -2.91 5.30
C ILE A 608 -14.31 -2.77 5.32
N ALA A 609 -14.94 -2.50 4.19
CA ALA A 609 -16.40 -2.46 4.06
C ALA A 609 -17.05 -3.79 4.44
N ALA A 610 -16.38 -4.93 4.18
CA ALA A 610 -16.86 -6.24 4.62
C ALA A 610 -16.87 -6.35 6.14
N LEU A 611 -15.87 -5.80 6.82
CA LEU A 611 -15.83 -5.76 8.29
C LEU A 611 -16.91 -4.81 8.85
N VAL A 612 -17.11 -3.65 8.23
CA VAL A 612 -18.20 -2.73 8.62
C VAL A 612 -19.56 -3.39 8.39
N LYS A 613 -19.79 -4.06 7.26
CA LYS A 613 -21.03 -4.80 6.97
C LYS A 613 -21.25 -5.97 7.92
N GLN A 614 -20.20 -6.70 8.29
CA GLN A 614 -20.28 -7.74 9.31
C GLN A 614 -20.73 -7.17 10.66
N HIS A 615 -20.18 -6.02 11.05
CA HIS A 615 -20.55 -5.36 12.30
C HIS A 615 -21.95 -4.73 12.24
N HIS A 616 -22.35 -4.24 11.06
CA HIS A 616 -23.64 -3.61 10.79
C HIS A 616 -24.39 -4.27 9.61
N PRO A 617 -24.96 -5.48 9.80
CA PRO A 617 -25.51 -6.27 8.68
C PRO A 617 -26.64 -5.58 7.90
N ARG A 618 -27.36 -4.65 8.53
CA ARG A 618 -28.50 -3.94 7.93
C ARG A 618 -28.14 -2.60 7.29
N TRP A 619 -26.89 -2.15 7.40
CA TRP A 619 -26.48 -0.87 6.80
C TRP A 619 -26.56 -0.92 5.29
N SER A 620 -27.03 0.19 4.72
CA SER A 620 -27.04 0.45 3.28
C SER A 620 -25.60 0.67 2.77
N PRO A 621 -25.38 0.59 1.44
CA PRO A 621 -24.13 1.03 0.85
C PRO A 621 -23.77 2.48 1.20
N ALA A 622 -24.76 3.37 1.28
CA ALA A 622 -24.54 4.79 1.63
C ALA A 622 -24.11 4.96 3.10
N ALA A 623 -24.70 4.20 4.03
CA ALA A 623 -24.27 4.18 5.43
C ALA A 623 -22.82 3.71 5.59
N ILE A 624 -22.42 2.64 4.90
CA ILE A 624 -21.04 2.14 4.93
C ILE A 624 -20.08 3.16 4.32
N LYS A 625 -20.43 3.72 3.15
CA LYS A 625 -19.68 4.81 2.52
C LYS A 625 -19.52 5.99 3.48
N SER A 626 -20.59 6.38 4.15
CA SER A 626 -20.59 7.45 5.13
C SER A 626 -19.63 7.16 6.28
N ALA A 627 -19.74 5.98 6.90
CA ALA A 627 -18.90 5.61 8.05
C ALA A 627 -17.40 5.63 7.70
N LEU A 628 -17.05 5.18 6.49
CA LEU A 628 -15.68 5.21 5.99
C LEU A 628 -15.18 6.65 5.77
N MET A 629 -16.01 7.50 5.17
CA MET A 629 -15.62 8.87 4.81
C MET A 629 -15.55 9.80 6.01
N THR A 630 -16.55 9.76 6.90
CA THR A 630 -16.64 10.73 8.01
C THR A 630 -15.60 10.50 9.10
N THR A 631 -15.09 9.28 9.20
CA THR A 631 -14.15 8.85 10.23
C THR A 631 -12.71 8.76 9.74
N ALA A 632 -12.46 8.95 8.44
CA ALA A 632 -11.14 9.01 7.86
C ALA A 632 -10.22 10.00 8.61
N THR A 633 -8.92 9.99 8.38
CA THR A 633 -7.98 10.98 8.92
C THR A 633 -7.32 11.80 7.81
N THR A 634 -7.13 13.09 8.04
CA THR A 634 -6.34 13.98 7.15
C THR A 634 -4.89 14.11 7.60
N LEU A 635 -4.48 13.30 8.58
CA LEU A 635 -3.16 13.36 9.20
C LEU A 635 -2.33 12.11 8.88
N ASP A 636 -1.02 12.31 8.76
CA ASP A 636 -0.03 11.25 8.73
C ASP A 636 0.23 10.69 10.15
N ARG A 637 1.02 9.61 10.27
CA ARG A 637 1.40 8.99 11.54
C ARG A 637 2.33 9.85 12.40
N GLY A 638 2.76 11.01 11.89
CA GLY A 638 3.47 12.05 12.64
C GLY A 638 2.57 13.22 13.01
N ASP A 639 1.25 13.07 12.92
CA ASP A 639 0.23 14.07 13.22
C ASP A 639 0.32 15.34 12.35
N ARG A 640 0.89 15.22 11.15
CA ARG A 640 0.96 16.33 10.17
C ARG A 640 -0.07 16.15 9.06
N PRO A 641 -0.50 17.22 8.38
CA PRO A 641 -1.36 17.10 7.20
C PRO A 641 -0.76 16.16 6.16
N ILE A 642 -1.60 15.26 5.62
CA ILE A 642 -1.21 14.36 4.53
C ILE A 642 -0.60 15.17 3.38
N GLN A 643 0.49 14.66 2.83
CA GLN A 643 1.17 15.25 1.67
C GLN A 643 0.88 14.41 0.42
N ALA A 644 0.89 15.05 -0.75
CA ALA A 644 0.77 14.44 -2.06
C ALA A 644 2.08 14.56 -2.82
N GLN A 645 2.45 13.51 -3.54
CA GLN A 645 3.53 13.59 -4.51
C GLN A 645 3.07 14.30 -5.79
N GLN A 646 3.83 15.28 -6.26
CA GLN A 646 3.61 16.00 -7.52
C GLN A 646 4.94 16.24 -8.25
N PHE A 647 4.88 16.66 -9.51
CA PHE A 647 6.07 17.11 -10.24
C PHE A 647 6.20 18.64 -10.14
N SER A 648 7.41 19.14 -9.88
CA SER A 648 7.75 20.55 -10.07
C SER A 648 7.77 20.93 -11.55
N ASP A 649 7.84 22.23 -11.85
CA ASP A 649 8.03 22.75 -13.21
C ASP A 649 9.31 22.20 -13.89
N SER A 650 10.31 21.81 -13.08
CA SER A 650 11.55 21.17 -13.52
C SER A 650 11.46 19.65 -13.68
N GLY A 651 10.27 19.05 -13.51
CA GLY A 651 10.03 17.61 -13.64
C GLY A 651 10.53 16.77 -12.46
N ILE A 652 10.86 17.39 -11.34
CA ILE A 652 11.35 16.71 -10.14
C ILE A 652 10.16 16.36 -9.25
N LEU A 653 10.16 15.15 -8.68
CA LEU A 653 9.14 14.73 -7.73
C LEU A 653 9.28 15.52 -6.41
N THR A 654 8.23 16.24 -6.02
CA THR A 654 8.14 17.02 -4.78
C THR A 654 6.96 16.57 -3.93
N LEU A 655 6.95 16.99 -2.65
CA LEU A 655 5.82 16.82 -1.75
C LEU A 655 5.12 18.17 -1.56
N VAL A 656 3.80 18.15 -1.68
CA VAL A 656 2.93 19.31 -1.39
C VAL A 656 1.84 18.89 -0.41
N THR A 657 1.26 19.84 0.32
CA THR A 657 0.10 19.55 1.17
C THR A 657 -1.05 19.03 0.31
N ALA A 658 -1.56 17.85 0.67
CA ALA A 658 -2.65 17.23 -0.07
C ALA A 658 -3.98 17.94 0.22
N THR A 659 -4.81 18.00 -0.80
CA THR A 659 -6.15 18.58 -0.79
C THR A 659 -7.22 17.47 -0.81
N PRO A 660 -8.49 17.80 -0.55
CA PRO A 660 -9.60 16.89 -0.81
C PRO A 660 -9.66 16.31 -2.24
N PHE A 661 -9.12 16.98 -3.26
CA PHE A 661 -9.03 16.41 -4.61
C PHE A 661 -7.95 15.32 -4.75
N ASP A 662 -7.07 15.19 -3.75
CA ASP A 662 -6.04 14.16 -3.69
C ASP A 662 -6.48 12.92 -2.88
N TYR A 663 -7.17 13.12 -1.75
CA TYR A 663 -7.51 12.06 -0.79
C TYR A 663 -9.00 11.93 -0.45
N GLY A 664 -9.86 12.77 -1.01
CA GLY A 664 -11.28 12.83 -0.68
C GLY A 664 -11.52 13.29 0.76
N SER A 665 -12.16 12.45 1.56
CA SER A 665 -12.33 12.71 3.00
C SER A 665 -11.07 12.45 3.81
N GLY A 666 -10.08 11.70 3.31
CA GLY A 666 -8.82 11.40 4.00
C GLY A 666 -8.42 9.93 3.90
N ALA A 667 -7.38 9.55 4.63
CA ALA A 667 -6.96 8.16 4.77
C ALA A 667 -7.95 7.36 5.63
N VAL A 668 -8.33 6.16 5.19
CA VAL A 668 -9.29 5.32 5.90
C VAL A 668 -8.81 4.97 7.32
N ASP A 669 -9.72 5.07 8.30
CA ASP A 669 -9.53 4.57 9.66
C ASP A 669 -10.56 3.45 9.90
N PRO A 670 -10.17 2.17 9.73
CA PRO A 670 -11.09 1.05 9.87
C PRO A 670 -11.71 0.93 11.26
N LYS A 671 -10.97 1.32 12.32
CA LYS A 671 -11.46 1.21 13.70
C LYS A 671 -12.55 2.23 13.94
N ALA A 672 -12.33 3.48 13.56
CA ALA A 672 -13.33 4.51 13.72
C ALA A 672 -14.56 4.27 12.82
N ALA A 673 -14.38 3.68 11.63
CA ALA A 673 -15.49 3.35 10.74
C ALA A 673 -16.45 2.26 11.27
N LEU A 674 -16.03 1.42 12.24
CA LEU A 674 -16.94 0.49 12.90
C LEU A 674 -17.96 1.21 13.78
N ASP A 675 -17.61 2.37 14.33
CA ASP A 675 -18.45 3.16 15.23
C ASP A 675 -18.33 4.66 14.89
N PRO A 676 -19.02 5.12 13.82
CA PRO A 676 -18.86 6.47 13.32
C PRO A 676 -19.69 7.51 14.12
N GLY A 677 -20.58 7.09 15.01
CA GLY A 677 -21.56 7.94 15.69
C GLY A 677 -22.69 8.44 14.77
N LEU A 678 -22.35 9.18 13.71
CA LEU A 678 -23.33 9.68 12.71
C LEU A 678 -23.04 9.16 11.30
N ILE A 679 -24.12 8.91 10.56
CA ILE A 679 -24.06 8.59 9.13
C ILE A 679 -24.94 9.53 8.29
N PHE A 680 -24.58 9.64 7.01
CA PHE A 680 -25.34 10.28 5.95
C PHE A 680 -25.98 9.17 5.12
N GLU A 681 -27.29 9.03 5.22
CA GLU A 681 -28.04 8.06 4.42
C GLU A 681 -28.48 8.67 3.09
N ALA A 682 -28.46 7.84 2.05
CA ALA A 682 -28.96 8.21 0.73
C ALA A 682 -29.67 7.01 0.10
N ALA A 683 -30.90 7.22 -0.34
CA ALA A 683 -31.68 6.22 -1.05
C ALA A 683 -31.59 6.41 -2.57
N TYR A 684 -32.07 5.41 -3.32
CA TYR A 684 -32.14 5.48 -4.78
C TYR A 684 -32.81 6.76 -5.31
N GLY A 685 -33.88 7.21 -4.65
CA GLY A 685 -34.58 8.44 -5.01
C GLY A 685 -33.73 9.70 -4.87
N ASP A 686 -32.76 9.73 -3.96
CA ASP A 686 -31.84 10.85 -3.78
C ASP A 686 -30.82 10.93 -4.92
N TYR A 687 -30.33 9.78 -5.40
CA TYR A 687 -29.47 9.73 -6.58
C TYR A 687 -30.22 10.13 -7.87
N VAL A 688 -31.49 9.71 -8.03
CA VAL A 688 -32.32 10.18 -9.14
C VAL A 688 -32.54 11.70 -9.04
N ARG A 689 -32.80 12.23 -7.84
CA ARG A 689 -32.95 13.69 -7.63
C ARG A 689 -31.65 14.44 -7.96
N PHE A 690 -30.50 13.89 -7.58
CA PHE A 690 -29.19 14.40 -7.98
C PHE A 690 -29.08 14.48 -9.50
N LEU A 691 -29.32 13.38 -10.23
CA LEU A 691 -29.27 13.37 -11.70
C LEU A 691 -30.22 14.42 -12.30
N CYS A 692 -31.43 14.55 -11.78
CA CYS A 692 -32.43 15.53 -12.22
C CYS A 692 -32.04 16.99 -11.94
N SER A 693 -31.11 17.23 -11.02
CA SER A 693 -30.62 18.56 -10.66
C SER A 693 -29.41 19.02 -11.47
N ILE A 694 -28.74 18.11 -12.18
CA ILE A 694 -27.58 18.47 -13.02
C ILE A 694 -28.04 19.38 -14.16
N PRO A 695 -27.40 20.55 -14.36
CA PRO A 695 -27.72 21.44 -15.48
C PRO A 695 -27.62 20.72 -16.83
N ASP A 696 -28.50 21.08 -17.76
CA ASP A 696 -28.47 20.64 -19.17
C ASP A 696 -28.63 19.12 -19.45
N VAL A 697 -28.89 18.31 -18.41
CA VAL A 697 -29.22 16.88 -18.56
C VAL A 697 -30.66 16.70 -19.03
N ASN A 698 -30.87 15.80 -20.00
CA ASN A 698 -32.18 15.51 -20.56
C ASN A 698 -33.00 14.63 -19.60
N PRO A 699 -34.16 15.08 -19.09
CA PRO A 699 -35.01 14.27 -18.21
C PRO A 699 -35.45 12.94 -18.83
N GLN A 700 -35.58 12.87 -20.16
CA GLN A 700 -35.90 11.63 -20.86
C GLN A 700 -34.76 10.61 -20.79
N GLU A 701 -33.50 11.06 -20.81
CA GLU A 701 -32.33 10.20 -20.68
C GLU A 701 -32.28 9.59 -19.27
N ILE A 702 -32.55 10.40 -18.24
CA ILE A 702 -32.70 9.93 -16.86
C ILE A 702 -33.81 8.89 -16.77
N LEU A 703 -34.98 9.16 -17.36
CA LEU A 703 -36.09 8.20 -17.39
C LEU A 703 -35.70 6.89 -18.07
N ASN A 704 -34.96 6.95 -19.20
CA ASN A 704 -34.54 5.76 -19.93
C ASN A 704 -33.60 4.85 -19.11
N PHE A 705 -32.68 5.42 -18.32
CA PHE A 705 -31.74 4.64 -17.51
C PHE A 705 -32.25 4.28 -16.12
N THR A 706 -33.12 5.11 -15.52
CA THR A 706 -33.56 4.94 -14.12
C THR A 706 -35.00 4.44 -14.00
N SER A 707 -35.75 4.42 -15.10
CA SER A 707 -37.22 4.24 -15.09
C SER A 707 -37.97 5.21 -14.15
N SER A 708 -37.32 6.32 -13.78
CA SER A 708 -37.83 7.31 -12.84
C SER A 708 -37.84 8.70 -13.48
N ALA A 709 -38.99 9.36 -13.47
CA ALA A 709 -39.14 10.69 -14.04
C ALA A 709 -38.71 11.80 -13.07
N CYS A 710 -38.19 12.90 -13.59
CA CYS A 710 -37.85 14.09 -12.82
C CYS A 710 -39.11 14.90 -12.46
N ASN A 711 -39.86 14.42 -11.46
CA ASN A 711 -41.16 14.98 -11.08
C ASN A 711 -41.11 16.08 -10.01
N SER A 712 -39.95 16.31 -9.37
CA SER A 712 -39.76 17.32 -8.32
C SER A 712 -39.13 18.62 -8.84
N SER A 713 -39.28 19.73 -8.09
CA SER A 713 -38.49 20.94 -8.33
C SER A 713 -37.00 20.58 -8.41
N ARG A 714 -36.31 21.03 -9.46
CA ARG A 714 -34.87 20.82 -9.61
C ARG A 714 -34.18 21.51 -8.43
N GLY A 715 -33.75 20.72 -7.44
CA GLY A 715 -32.86 21.19 -6.37
C GLY A 715 -31.47 21.47 -6.93
N HIS A 716 -30.45 21.48 -6.09
CA HIS A 716 -29.06 21.59 -6.55
C HIS A 716 -28.34 20.24 -6.49
N PRO A 717 -27.41 19.90 -7.40
CA PRO A 717 -26.60 18.68 -7.30
C PRO A 717 -25.89 18.54 -5.95
N ALA A 718 -25.40 19.66 -5.42
CA ALA A 718 -24.79 19.74 -4.10
C ALA A 718 -25.71 19.32 -2.93
N ASP A 719 -27.05 19.24 -3.11
CA ASP A 719 -28.00 18.80 -2.08
C ASP A 719 -28.01 17.27 -1.87
N LEU A 720 -27.30 16.49 -2.69
CA LEU A 720 -27.13 15.06 -2.44
C LEU A 720 -26.59 14.85 -1.02
N ASN A 721 -27.26 13.99 -0.23
CA ASN A 721 -26.89 13.72 1.16
C ASN A 721 -25.64 12.83 1.28
N SER A 722 -24.52 13.33 0.77
CA SER A 722 -23.20 12.71 0.80
C SER A 722 -22.35 13.31 1.93
N PRO A 723 -21.42 12.55 2.53
CA PRO A 723 -20.47 13.03 3.54
C PRO A 723 -19.35 13.91 2.95
N SER A 724 -19.69 14.75 1.97
CA SER A 724 -18.83 15.80 1.38
C SER A 724 -19.72 16.89 0.77
N ILE A 725 -19.17 18.11 0.65
CA ILE A 725 -19.83 19.23 -0.02
C ILE A 725 -18.88 19.76 -1.10
N THR A 726 -19.35 19.81 -2.35
CA THR A 726 -18.64 20.43 -3.45
C THR A 726 -19.59 21.36 -4.19
N ILE A 727 -19.15 22.61 -4.38
CA ILE A 727 -19.83 23.59 -5.23
C ILE A 727 -18.78 24.11 -6.21
N SER A 728 -18.80 23.61 -7.44
CA SER A 728 -17.79 23.97 -8.46
C SER A 728 -17.97 25.38 -9.00
N HIS A 729 -19.16 25.98 -8.79
CA HIS A 729 -19.47 27.32 -9.25
C HIS A 729 -20.42 28.04 -8.30
N LEU A 730 -19.87 28.71 -7.27
CA LEU A 730 -20.65 29.47 -6.30
C LEU A 730 -20.71 30.96 -6.67
N GLU A 731 -21.90 31.48 -6.92
CA GLU A 731 -22.16 32.93 -7.04
C GLU A 731 -22.94 33.42 -5.82
N GLY A 732 -22.46 34.49 -5.17
CA GLY A 732 -23.11 35.08 -4.01
C GLY A 732 -23.21 34.11 -2.82
N THR A 733 -24.42 33.67 -2.49
CA THR A 733 -24.70 32.80 -1.33
C THR A 733 -25.54 31.59 -1.75
N GLN A 734 -25.15 30.41 -1.28
CA GLN A 734 -25.91 29.17 -1.47
C GLN A 734 -26.03 28.40 -0.16
N THR A 735 -27.22 27.88 0.12
CA THR A 735 -27.47 27.00 1.26
C THR A 735 -27.72 25.58 0.77
N VAL A 736 -26.95 24.64 1.31
CA VAL A 736 -27.02 23.21 1.06
C VAL A 736 -27.58 22.50 2.28
N ARG A 737 -28.38 21.46 2.06
CA ARG A 737 -28.99 20.66 3.13
C ARG A 737 -28.29 19.32 3.30
N ARG A 738 -28.12 18.89 4.55
CA ARG A 738 -27.66 17.55 4.90
C ARG A 738 -28.54 16.94 5.99
N MET A 739 -28.74 15.63 5.93
CA MET A 739 -29.45 14.87 6.96
C MET A 739 -28.47 13.89 7.58
N VAL A 740 -28.24 14.00 8.88
CA VAL A 740 -27.43 13.05 9.64
C VAL A 740 -28.31 12.18 10.51
N THR A 741 -27.94 10.91 10.69
CA THR A 741 -28.64 9.97 11.56
C THR A 741 -27.66 9.40 12.58
N ASN A 742 -28.05 9.39 13.86
CA ASN A 742 -27.26 8.75 14.89
C ASN A 742 -27.45 7.22 14.84
N VAL A 743 -26.34 6.48 14.79
CA VAL A 743 -26.34 5.01 14.67
C VAL A 743 -26.04 4.29 15.97
N ASP A 744 -25.71 5.04 17.03
CA ASP A 744 -25.36 4.49 18.33
C ASP A 744 -26.20 5.16 19.44
N GLU A 745 -25.79 5.04 20.69
CA GLU A 745 -26.46 5.62 21.86
C GLU A 745 -26.67 7.14 21.77
N ILE A 746 -27.50 7.68 22.67
CA ILE A 746 -27.75 9.11 22.73
C ILE A 746 -26.44 9.90 22.90
N GLU A 747 -26.25 10.91 22.07
CA GLU A 747 -25.04 11.72 22.10
C GLU A 747 -25.29 13.17 21.66
N THR A 748 -24.55 14.09 22.28
CA THR A 748 -24.56 15.51 21.93
C THR A 748 -23.36 15.84 21.06
N TYR A 749 -23.61 16.41 19.89
CA TYR A 749 -22.61 16.83 18.92
C TYR A 749 -22.50 18.35 18.89
N VAL A 750 -21.28 18.87 19.05
CA VAL A 750 -20.93 20.27 18.84
C VAL A 750 -20.33 20.41 17.44
N ILE A 751 -20.86 21.36 16.66
CA ILE A 751 -20.48 21.55 15.26
C ILE A 751 -19.52 22.74 15.15
N THR A 752 -18.38 22.51 14.51
CA THR A 752 -17.39 23.52 14.18
C THR A 752 -17.10 23.48 12.69
N SER A 753 -16.88 24.63 12.07
CA SER A 753 -16.50 24.74 10.66
C SER A 753 -15.20 25.52 10.51
N ARG A 754 -14.40 25.16 9.50
CA ARG A 754 -13.25 25.94 9.05
C ARG A 754 -13.28 26.03 7.53
N MET A 755 -12.94 27.18 6.97
CA MET A 755 -12.93 27.42 5.52
C MET A 755 -11.85 28.45 5.21
N SER A 756 -11.28 28.40 4.01
CA SER A 756 -10.41 29.48 3.53
C SER A 756 -11.15 30.83 3.59
N PRO A 757 -10.47 31.95 3.90
CA PRO A 757 -11.11 33.24 4.19
C PRO A 757 -12.03 33.79 3.09
N GLU A 758 -11.84 33.34 1.85
CA GLU A 758 -12.53 33.80 0.65
C GLU A 758 -13.95 33.29 0.54
N ILE A 759 -14.29 32.23 1.28
CA ILE A 759 -15.64 31.68 1.38
C ILE A 759 -16.05 31.65 2.87
N ALA A 760 -17.17 32.30 3.20
CA ALA A 760 -17.78 32.15 4.51
C ALA A 760 -18.51 30.81 4.58
N LEU A 761 -18.34 30.05 5.68
CA LEU A 761 -19.01 28.76 5.90
C LEU A 761 -19.74 28.77 7.26
N GLU A 762 -21.07 28.76 7.21
CA GLU A 762 -21.94 28.77 8.37
C GLU A 762 -22.77 27.48 8.43
N VAL A 763 -22.93 26.90 9.63
CA VAL A 763 -23.68 25.66 9.84
C VAL A 763 -24.70 25.84 10.95
N SER A 764 -25.94 25.42 10.69
CA SER A 764 -27.05 25.46 11.66
C SER A 764 -27.75 24.11 11.77
N PRO A 765 -28.08 23.63 12.99
CA PRO A 765 -27.78 24.24 14.29
C PRO A 765 -26.29 24.10 14.69
N PRO A 766 -25.77 24.90 15.64
CA PRO A 766 -24.39 24.81 16.10
C PRO A 766 -24.11 23.58 16.99
N ALA A 767 -25.16 22.97 17.55
CA ALA A 767 -25.10 21.74 18.30
C ALA A 767 -26.43 20.99 18.22
N MET A 768 -26.39 19.67 18.43
CA MET A 768 -27.58 18.80 18.43
C MET A 768 -27.39 17.63 19.38
N THR A 769 -28.47 17.14 19.98
CA THR A 769 -28.49 15.88 20.74
C THR A 769 -29.44 14.93 20.04
N LEU A 770 -28.97 13.73 19.72
CA LEU A 770 -29.72 12.74 18.94
C LEU A 770 -29.73 11.41 19.68
N ARG A 771 -30.90 10.77 19.79
CA ARG A 771 -30.98 9.37 20.24
C ARG A 771 -30.61 8.44 19.10
N SER A 772 -30.36 7.18 19.42
CA SER A 772 -30.17 6.14 18.41
C SER A 772 -31.32 6.11 17.41
N GLY A 773 -31.02 6.18 16.12
CA GLY A 773 -31.99 6.22 15.03
C GLY A 773 -32.61 7.59 14.75
N ASP A 774 -32.39 8.61 15.59
CA ASP A 774 -32.89 9.96 15.31
C ASP A 774 -32.07 10.62 14.21
N SER A 775 -32.75 11.33 13.32
CA SER A 775 -32.14 12.13 12.26
C SER A 775 -32.27 13.63 12.52
N ARG A 776 -31.32 14.41 12.01
CA ARG A 776 -31.33 15.88 12.08
C ARG A 776 -30.86 16.50 10.78
N GLU A 777 -31.60 17.52 10.36
CA GLU A 777 -31.21 18.37 9.23
C GLU A 777 -30.15 19.39 9.68
N LEU A 778 -29.12 19.55 8.85
CA LEU A 778 -28.10 20.57 8.91
C LEU A 778 -28.29 21.50 7.71
N LEU A 779 -28.31 22.81 7.97
CA LEU A 779 -28.27 23.85 6.96
C LEU A 779 -26.85 24.40 6.88
N ILE A 780 -26.21 24.26 5.73
CA ILE A 780 -24.85 24.71 5.47
C ILE A 780 -24.92 25.86 4.47
N THR A 781 -24.55 27.06 4.88
CA THR A 781 -24.55 28.25 4.03
C THR A 781 -23.12 28.64 3.65
N LEU A 782 -22.87 28.74 2.35
CA LEU A 782 -21.62 29.21 1.78
C LEU A 782 -21.81 30.56 1.10
N THR A 783 -20.94 31.51 1.38
CA THR A 783 -21.01 32.87 0.81
C THR A 783 -19.65 33.29 0.28
N VAL A 784 -19.60 33.73 -0.99
CA VAL A 784 -18.40 34.30 -1.59
C VAL A 784 -18.08 35.63 -0.93
N ARG A 785 -16.87 35.76 -0.39
CA ARG A 785 -16.32 37.03 0.13
C ARG A 785 -15.37 37.67 -0.86
N SER A 786 -14.60 36.85 -1.58
CA SER A 786 -13.67 37.30 -2.62
C SER A 786 -13.44 36.19 -3.65
N VAL A 787 -13.22 36.57 -4.91
CA VAL A 787 -13.00 35.64 -6.02
C VAL A 787 -11.51 35.44 -6.26
N MET A 788 -11.03 34.18 -6.24
CA MET A 788 -9.62 33.83 -6.46
C MET A 788 -9.34 33.15 -7.81
N GLY A 789 -10.37 32.68 -8.52
CA GLY A 789 -10.19 31.80 -9.69
C GLY A 789 -9.57 30.43 -9.38
N SER A 790 -9.63 29.98 -8.12
CA SER A 790 -9.17 28.68 -7.64
C SER A 790 -10.11 28.13 -6.57
N TYR A 791 -9.99 26.85 -6.25
CA TYR A 791 -10.80 26.20 -5.22
C TYR A 791 -10.34 26.58 -3.82
N SER A 792 -11.29 26.94 -2.97
CA SER A 792 -11.15 27.06 -1.52
C SER A 792 -11.53 25.74 -0.85
N PHE A 793 -10.79 25.38 0.20
CA PHE A 793 -10.98 24.12 0.92
C PHE A 793 -11.29 24.38 2.39
N GLY A 794 -12.20 23.60 2.93
CA GLY A 794 -12.63 23.67 4.31
C GLY A 794 -13.18 22.34 4.81
N GLU A 795 -13.73 22.37 6.01
CA GLU A 795 -14.42 21.23 6.59
C GLU A 795 -15.46 21.66 7.62
N ILE A 796 -16.37 20.73 7.88
CA ILE A 796 -17.26 20.73 9.03
C ILE A 796 -16.86 19.54 9.90
N LEU A 797 -16.71 19.79 11.21
CA LEU A 797 -16.39 18.78 12.21
C LEU A 797 -17.46 18.79 13.30
N MET A 798 -18.15 17.67 13.44
CA MET A 798 -19.07 17.40 14.54
C MET A 798 -18.36 16.54 15.58
N LYS A 799 -18.14 17.09 16.77
CA LYS A 799 -17.53 16.38 17.90
C LYS A 799 -18.61 15.94 18.87
N GLY A 800 -18.75 14.63 19.03
CA GLY A 800 -19.68 14.02 19.96
C GLY A 800 -19.12 13.96 21.39
N SER A 801 -20.00 14.05 22.39
CA SER A 801 -19.66 14.00 23.81
C SER A 801 -19.06 12.66 24.27
N ARG A 802 -19.20 11.58 23.48
CA ARG A 802 -18.63 10.24 23.72
C ARG A 802 -17.30 10.03 22.97
N GLY A 803 -16.84 11.05 22.23
CA GLY A 803 -15.55 11.04 21.54
C GLY A 803 -15.63 10.84 20.03
N HIS A 804 -16.83 10.64 19.47
CA HIS A 804 -17.03 10.56 18.03
C HIS A 804 -16.59 11.84 17.32
N LYS A 805 -15.98 11.68 16.15
CA LYS A 805 -15.53 12.78 15.28
C LYS A 805 -16.05 12.51 13.88
N VAL A 806 -17.06 13.28 13.47
CA VAL A 806 -17.69 13.16 12.16
C VAL A 806 -17.26 14.36 11.33
N ARG A 807 -16.37 14.13 10.38
CA ARG A 807 -15.79 15.17 9.52
C ARG A 807 -16.39 15.14 8.11
N ILE A 808 -16.62 16.30 7.53
CA ILE A 808 -17.09 16.49 6.16
C ILE A 808 -16.15 17.48 5.47
N PRO A 809 -15.46 17.11 4.38
CA PRO A 809 -14.72 18.08 3.57
C PRO A 809 -15.69 18.99 2.80
N VAL A 810 -15.34 20.26 2.71
CA VAL A 810 -16.07 21.30 1.97
C VAL A 810 -15.14 21.89 0.92
N VAL A 811 -15.57 21.89 -0.34
CA VAL A 811 -14.79 22.35 -1.48
C VAL A 811 -15.63 23.32 -2.31
N THR A 812 -15.11 24.51 -2.60
CA THR A 812 -15.90 25.54 -3.28
C THR A 812 -15.04 26.43 -4.14
N MET A 813 -15.49 26.75 -5.34
CA MET A 813 -14.89 27.80 -6.17
C MET A 813 -15.87 28.96 -6.27
N GLY A 814 -15.44 30.14 -5.79
CA GLY A 814 -16.23 31.37 -5.82
C GLY A 814 -16.13 32.08 -7.17
N TYR A 815 -17.26 32.60 -7.64
CA TYR A 815 -17.41 33.41 -8.84
C TYR A 815 -18.03 34.77 -8.50
N SER A 816 -17.83 35.73 -9.41
CA SER A 816 -18.18 37.14 -9.24
C SER A 816 -19.67 37.43 -9.40
#